data_AF-A0A8H5VUP1-F1
#
_entry.id   AF-A0A8H5VUP1-F1
#
_cell.length_a   1.000
_cell.length_b   1.000
_cell.length_c   1.000
_cell.angle_alpha   90.00
_cell.angle_beta   90.00
_cell.angle_gamma   90.00
#
_symmetry.space_group_name_H-M   'P 1'
#
loop_
_entity.id
_entity.type
_entity.pdbx_description
1 polymer ?
#
loop_
_entity_poly.entity_id
_entity_poly.type
_entity_poly.pdbx_seq_one_letter_code
_entity_poly.pdbx_strand_id
1 'polypeptide(L)'
;MDEKAQLPPYSPVSLPAPVGLHPGQQRNRRLLRRSRGIRLFALACLTFIVFAQWRQLTSRNKTTLSIQKLNQDLETCKKFRVKPQDPPGLGRDKNARYIDGGKPTLIKNATIWIGEPSEGTSREDAHAGKGWEWVQGDVFLEKGLIQRVEKDIKTASLPDDTIIYEAHGRRLTSGIVDTHSHAGVYPLPSLEGNSDGNEMSDNITPWARAIDSLLPLDPQIEVIKSGGVTTSLILPGSGNNIGGEAYVIKHAVGKPDGRKEISAVDLLADPDRNWRYMKMACGENAKRVHGRVGNRPFSRMGESYEFRHAFEQARDLIQKQDDWCAKAESQGVESLDEYLPGEIAWEALTAALRGQVHINTHCYTIPDLEAMVDHTNEFKFPVRAFHHAHQTYLVPEILKRTWGGRPPASALFADNMFYKTEAYIGSEYAGKILHENNLTVVYVSDNPVINAQHVLFEAAKAYHYGLPYHVALASVTSAPAELLGLGKRLGKVKPGFDADIAVWDSDPLSVGATPVQVWIDGTAQFEDPVELMKSQEAATSIEKPAEVVEEPSKLDTVLFTGVKKVFLEDEKTYESIDKPVNVVIHNGKISCIGTCDQEFQAVAATGAKTIALKNGYLTRSFTAVGGTLGLSEIDAEDATNNGPNPLIFSRAIDGLALDSKKLHVASRYGVTRAVSAPVFVGGATHFGTSVGFLTSALTTLEEGAVFAPDLAVHYTLDLNVRGSTSYSAAFGGLRNKLLTAATTPEPASNPFSEAAYLKKVISGEQVLALTINSADGIATALRIKSEIEGVLTAADSSKRLGGLKLAIIGGAEAHLVAKELGEAGVGVILSPLQAKGESWDSRRALTGAPLTNGTTIDVLVDAGVVAAVGLQEDWELRDLGFAAGTAFKNGGGRLNEKEAIDLVSSNIYKILGASEESAKDSGHFMVTDGSPLEIGSRIKAVGHGRGDVSVFI
;
A
#
# COMPACT_ATOMS: atom_id res chain seq x y z
N MET A 1 -22.33 -21.31 -23.78
CA MET A 1 -22.25 -22.66 -24.41
C MET A 1 -20.83 -23.12 -24.16
N ASP A 2 -20.65 -23.96 -23.15
CA ASP A 2 -19.36 -24.28 -22.52
C ASP A 2 -18.74 -25.53 -23.13
N GLU A 3 -17.65 -25.38 -23.88
CA GLU A 3 -16.82 -26.50 -24.36
C GLU A 3 -15.62 -26.80 -23.44
N LYS A 4 -15.52 -26.14 -22.26
CA LYS A 4 -14.45 -26.40 -21.26
C LYS A 4 -14.92 -26.97 -19.92
N ALA A 5 -16.22 -27.30 -19.77
CA ALA A 5 -16.78 -27.81 -18.51
C ALA A 5 -16.59 -29.34 -18.29
N GLN A 6 -15.71 -30.02 -19.03
CA GLN A 6 -15.45 -31.45 -18.86
C GLN A 6 -13.98 -31.71 -18.52
N LEU A 7 -13.61 -31.47 -17.26
CA LEU A 7 -12.50 -32.20 -16.65
C LEU A 7 -13.05 -33.55 -16.14
N PRO A 8 -12.39 -34.68 -16.41
CA PRO A 8 -12.90 -35.99 -16.02
C PRO A 8 -12.84 -36.16 -14.48
N PRO A 9 -13.80 -36.86 -13.86
CA PRO A 9 -13.65 -37.30 -12.48
C PRO A 9 -12.50 -38.32 -12.42
N TYR A 10 -11.42 -37.99 -11.71
CA TYR A 10 -10.33 -38.91 -11.46
C TYR A 10 -10.84 -40.06 -10.58
N SER A 11 -10.86 -41.27 -11.15
CA SER A 11 -11.07 -42.51 -10.40
C SER A 11 -9.76 -42.92 -9.72
N PRO A 12 -9.79 -43.43 -8.48
CA PRO A 12 -8.59 -43.88 -7.80
C PRO A 12 -7.97 -45.08 -8.53
N VAL A 13 -6.66 -45.01 -8.79
CA VAL A 13 -5.88 -46.12 -9.32
C VAL A 13 -5.71 -47.17 -8.23
N SER A 14 -6.40 -48.30 -8.38
CA SER A 14 -6.21 -49.49 -7.54
C SER A 14 -4.87 -50.17 -7.86
N LEU A 15 -4.03 -50.35 -6.84
CA LEU A 15 -2.80 -51.15 -6.92
C LEU A 15 -3.12 -52.65 -7.19
N PRO A 16 -2.26 -53.39 -7.89
CA PRO A 16 -2.53 -54.77 -8.29
C PRO A 16 -2.37 -55.76 -7.13
N ALA A 17 -3.23 -56.78 -7.12
CA ALA A 17 -3.15 -57.92 -6.22
C ALA A 17 -2.05 -58.93 -6.66
N PRO A 18 -1.44 -59.69 -5.73
CA PRO A 18 -0.55 -60.78 -6.11
C PRO A 18 -1.34 -62.01 -6.61
N VAL A 19 -1.01 -62.47 -7.82
CA VAL A 19 -1.19 -63.84 -8.32
C VAL A 19 -0.01 -64.66 -7.78
N GLY A 20 -0.09 -65.91 -7.33
CA GLY A 20 -1.08 -66.98 -7.28
C GLY A 20 -0.31 -68.29 -7.04
N LEU A 21 -0.97 -69.40 -6.70
CA LEU A 21 -0.52 -70.76 -7.02
C LEU A 21 -1.67 -71.78 -6.76
N HIS A 22 -2.10 -72.43 -7.85
CA HIS A 22 -2.95 -73.63 -7.94
C HIS A 22 -2.14 -74.91 -7.59
N PRO A 23 -2.63 -76.16 -7.73
CA PRO A 23 -3.98 -76.69 -8.06
C PRO A 23 -4.45 -77.86 -7.15
N GLY A 24 -5.70 -78.34 -7.31
CA GLY A 24 -5.98 -79.74 -6.94
C GLY A 24 -7.43 -80.19 -6.75
N GLN A 25 -7.95 -80.87 -7.77
CA GLN A 25 -8.84 -82.04 -7.71
C GLN A 25 -10.35 -81.90 -7.42
N GLN A 26 -11.10 -82.26 -8.47
CA GLN A 26 -12.44 -82.82 -8.43
C GLN A 26 -12.50 -84.09 -7.55
N ARG A 27 -13.59 -84.29 -6.79
CA ARG A 27 -14.43 -85.51 -6.91
C ARG A 27 -15.71 -85.50 -6.07
N ASN A 28 -16.78 -85.88 -6.78
CA ASN A 28 -17.89 -86.76 -6.39
C ASN A 28 -18.87 -86.35 -5.28
N ARG A 29 -20.08 -86.04 -5.77
CA ARG A 29 -21.38 -86.21 -5.11
C ARG A 29 -21.53 -87.62 -4.52
N ARG A 30 -21.91 -87.71 -3.25
CA ARG A 30 -22.70 -88.83 -2.71
C ARG A 30 -23.82 -88.30 -1.82
N LEU A 31 -25.04 -88.62 -2.24
CA LEU A 31 -26.29 -88.51 -1.48
C LEU A 31 -26.24 -89.49 -0.30
N LEU A 32 -26.56 -89.02 0.91
CA LEU A 32 -26.93 -89.88 2.03
C LEU A 32 -28.07 -89.28 2.85
N ARG A 33 -28.94 -90.20 3.27
CA ARG A 33 -30.35 -90.01 3.63
C ARG A 33 -30.58 -89.41 5.01
N ARG A 34 -31.72 -88.74 5.08
CA ARG A 34 -32.47 -88.33 6.28
C ARG A 34 -32.67 -89.49 7.27
N SER A 35 -32.27 -89.28 8.51
CA SER A 35 -33.16 -89.39 9.71
C SER A 35 -32.30 -89.39 10.97
N ARG A 36 -32.00 -88.17 11.45
CA ARG A 36 -31.47 -87.77 12.78
C ARG A 36 -30.98 -86.31 12.77
N GLY A 37 -30.87 -85.70 11.57
CA GLY A 37 -30.50 -84.29 11.40
C GLY A 37 -31.60 -83.29 11.78
N ILE A 38 -32.89 -83.63 11.74
CA ILE A 38 -33.97 -82.64 12.01
C ILE A 38 -34.00 -82.22 13.49
N ARG A 39 -33.65 -83.10 14.43
CA ARG A 39 -33.58 -82.73 15.87
C ARG A 39 -32.31 -81.95 16.20
N LEU A 40 -31.17 -82.29 15.61
CA LEU A 40 -29.93 -81.53 15.74
C LEU A 40 -29.99 -80.17 15.02
N PHE A 41 -30.68 -80.09 13.88
CA PHE A 41 -30.90 -78.86 13.13
C PHE A 41 -31.92 -77.97 13.84
N ALA A 42 -33.01 -78.51 14.40
CA ALA A 42 -33.93 -77.73 15.22
C ALA A 42 -33.28 -77.23 16.52
N LEU A 43 -32.45 -78.04 17.19
CA LEU A 43 -31.69 -77.61 18.35
C LEU A 43 -30.61 -76.59 17.98
N ALA A 44 -29.91 -76.77 16.85
CA ALA A 44 -28.94 -75.80 16.32
C ALA A 44 -29.61 -74.51 15.86
N CYS A 45 -30.82 -74.57 15.30
CA CYS A 45 -31.61 -73.39 14.97
C CYS A 45 -32.12 -72.70 16.24
N LEU A 46 -32.57 -73.44 17.26
CA LEU A 46 -32.97 -72.85 18.54
C LEU A 46 -31.78 -72.27 19.30
N THR A 47 -30.62 -72.93 19.34
CA THR A 47 -29.41 -72.36 19.94
C THR A 47 -28.85 -71.24 19.10
N PHE A 48 -28.98 -71.26 17.77
CA PHE A 48 -28.64 -70.13 16.90
C PHE A 48 -29.62 -68.97 17.07
N ILE A 49 -30.92 -69.23 17.27
CA ILE A 49 -31.92 -68.19 17.54
C ILE A 49 -31.71 -67.62 18.94
N VAL A 50 -31.43 -68.45 19.96
CA VAL A 50 -31.09 -68.01 21.31
C VAL A 50 -29.75 -67.29 21.31
N PHE A 51 -28.74 -67.75 20.57
CA PHE A 51 -27.45 -67.05 20.42
C PHE A 51 -27.59 -65.76 19.63
N ALA A 52 -28.40 -65.72 18.56
CA ALA A 52 -28.67 -64.53 17.77
C ALA A 52 -29.51 -63.52 18.56
N GLN A 53 -30.52 -63.97 19.32
CA GLN A 53 -31.29 -63.12 20.23
C GLN A 53 -30.47 -62.69 21.44
N TRP A 54 -29.64 -63.56 22.01
CA TRP A 54 -28.71 -63.20 23.09
C TRP A 54 -27.68 -62.21 22.59
N ARG A 55 -27.12 -62.36 21.38
CA ARG A 55 -26.21 -61.40 20.76
C ARG A 55 -26.92 -60.11 20.35
N GLN A 56 -28.19 -60.14 19.95
CA GLN A 56 -29.01 -58.94 19.77
C GLN A 56 -29.34 -58.24 21.10
N LEU A 57 -29.49 -58.98 22.20
CA LEU A 57 -29.76 -58.44 23.54
C LEU A 57 -28.48 -58.01 24.30
N THR A 58 -27.32 -58.57 23.95
CA THR A 58 -26.01 -58.26 24.58
C THR A 58 -25.12 -57.36 23.74
N SER A 59 -25.39 -57.16 22.44
CA SER A 59 -24.71 -56.18 21.59
C SER A 59 -25.28 -54.77 21.77
N ARG A 60 -25.28 -54.25 22.99
CA ARG A 60 -25.05 -52.83 23.17
C ARG A 60 -23.55 -52.69 23.37
N ASN A 61 -22.82 -52.49 22.27
CA ASN A 61 -21.45 -51.99 22.35
C ASN A 61 -21.54 -50.64 23.04
N LYS A 62 -21.45 -50.64 24.37
CA LYS A 62 -21.33 -49.41 25.14
C LYS A 62 -19.92 -48.91 24.86
N THR A 63 -19.84 -47.73 24.26
CA THR A 63 -18.57 -47.03 24.07
C THR A 63 -17.75 -47.00 25.36
N THR A 64 -16.44 -47.19 25.24
CA THR A 64 -15.48 -46.99 26.35
C THR A 64 -15.06 -45.52 26.48
N LEU A 65 -15.54 -44.66 25.58
CA LEU A 65 -15.22 -43.24 25.53
C LEU A 65 -16.05 -42.44 26.55
N SER A 66 -15.55 -41.24 26.88
CA SER A 66 -16.25 -40.32 27.76
C SER A 66 -17.54 -39.82 27.11
N ILE A 67 -18.69 -40.22 27.66
CA ILE A 67 -20.01 -39.74 27.22
C ILE A 67 -20.11 -38.21 27.30
N GLN A 68 -19.48 -37.59 28.30
CA GLN A 68 -19.46 -36.13 28.41
C GLN A 68 -18.77 -35.49 27.21
N LYS A 69 -17.59 -36.00 26.82
CA LYS A 69 -16.84 -35.48 25.67
C LYS A 69 -17.60 -35.75 24.36
N LEU A 70 -18.20 -36.93 24.19
CA LEU A 70 -19.01 -37.23 23.00
C LEU A 70 -20.23 -36.31 22.87
N ASN A 71 -20.86 -35.94 23.99
CA ASN A 71 -21.93 -34.93 23.97
C ASN A 71 -21.39 -33.53 23.61
N GLN A 72 -20.20 -33.14 24.10
CA GLN A 72 -19.57 -31.88 23.68
C GLN A 72 -19.22 -31.86 22.19
N ASP A 73 -18.78 -32.99 21.66
CA ASP A 73 -18.50 -33.19 20.24
C ASP A 73 -19.79 -33.12 19.40
N LEU A 74 -20.89 -33.71 19.87
CA LEU A 74 -22.20 -33.57 19.25
C LEU A 74 -22.71 -32.11 19.26
N GLU A 75 -22.44 -31.35 20.32
CA GLU A 75 -22.73 -29.90 20.31
C GLU A 75 -21.86 -29.15 19.30
N THR A 76 -20.62 -29.61 19.05
CA THR A 76 -19.75 -29.03 18.02
C THR A 76 -20.30 -29.26 16.61
N CYS A 77 -20.92 -30.43 16.35
CA CYS A 77 -21.61 -30.69 15.07
C CYS A 77 -22.65 -29.64 14.71
N LYS A 78 -23.35 -29.06 15.70
CA LYS A 78 -24.31 -27.97 15.45
C LYS A 78 -23.61 -26.73 14.92
N LYS A 79 -22.43 -26.39 15.44
CA LYS A 79 -21.64 -25.22 15.00
C LYS A 79 -21.17 -25.34 13.56
N PHE A 80 -20.85 -26.55 13.09
CA PHE A 80 -20.45 -26.80 11.70
C PHE A 80 -21.54 -26.44 10.67
N ARG A 81 -22.82 -26.43 11.07
CA ARG A 81 -23.95 -26.12 10.19
C ARG A 81 -24.38 -24.67 10.25
N VAL A 82 -23.83 -23.89 11.19
CA VAL A 82 -24.16 -22.46 11.35
C VAL A 82 -23.31 -21.64 10.37
N LYS A 83 -23.98 -20.83 9.55
CA LYS A 83 -23.31 -19.77 8.79
C LYS A 83 -23.28 -18.50 9.63
N PRO A 84 -22.12 -17.84 9.77
CA PRO A 84 -22.05 -16.54 10.40
C PRO A 84 -22.99 -15.52 9.77
N GLN A 85 -23.34 -14.52 10.57
CA GLN A 85 -24.11 -13.36 10.12
C GLN A 85 -23.40 -12.09 10.54
N ASP A 86 -23.51 -11.05 9.71
CA ASP A 86 -22.98 -9.74 10.06
C ASP A 86 -23.62 -9.24 11.35
N PRO A 87 -22.81 -8.79 12.33
CA PRO A 87 -23.32 -8.28 13.59
C PRO A 87 -24.26 -7.09 13.36
N PRO A 88 -25.34 -6.95 14.16
CA PRO A 88 -26.28 -5.87 13.99
C PRO A 88 -25.63 -4.52 14.30
N GLY A 89 -26.07 -3.48 13.58
CA GLY A 89 -25.78 -2.09 13.93
C GLY A 89 -26.86 -1.52 14.84
N LEU A 90 -28.01 -1.21 14.24
CA LEU A 90 -29.17 -0.65 14.91
C LEU A 90 -29.77 -1.62 15.95
N GLY A 91 -30.27 -1.06 17.06
CA GLY A 91 -30.94 -1.81 18.13
C GLY A 91 -30.00 -2.31 19.24
N ARG A 92 -28.70 -1.97 19.18
CA ARG A 92 -27.74 -2.22 20.25
C ARG A 92 -27.81 -1.11 21.31
N ASP A 93 -27.79 -1.49 22.59
CA ASP A 93 -27.76 -0.53 23.71
C ASP A 93 -26.40 0.15 23.87
N LYS A 94 -25.32 -0.58 23.56
CA LYS A 94 -23.93 -0.10 23.59
C LYS A 94 -23.06 -0.86 22.60
N ASN A 95 -21.93 -0.27 22.22
CA ASN A 95 -20.87 -0.95 21.49
C ASN A 95 -20.23 -2.03 22.37
N ALA A 96 -19.88 -3.18 21.78
CA ALA A 96 -19.24 -4.29 22.50
C ALA A 96 -17.88 -3.91 23.11
N ARG A 97 -17.21 -2.91 22.53
CA ARG A 97 -15.93 -2.35 23.00
C ARG A 97 -16.11 -1.17 23.97
N TYR A 98 -17.35 -0.75 24.26
CA TYR A 98 -17.60 0.41 25.11
C TYR A 98 -17.15 0.16 26.55
N ILE A 99 -16.44 1.13 27.12
CA ILE A 99 -16.04 1.15 28.51
C ILE A 99 -16.99 2.05 29.31
N ASP A 100 -17.58 1.47 30.35
CA ASP A 100 -18.54 2.17 31.20
C ASP A 100 -17.89 3.41 31.86
N GLY A 101 -18.61 4.54 31.85
CA GLY A 101 -18.12 5.82 32.34
C GLY A 101 -17.59 6.77 31.25
N GLY A 102 -17.52 6.32 29.99
CA GLY A 102 -17.23 7.21 28.86
C GLY A 102 -18.33 8.24 28.64
N LYS A 103 -17.95 9.51 28.56
CA LYS A 103 -18.89 10.64 28.37
C LYS A 103 -19.44 10.68 26.94
N PRO A 104 -20.70 11.07 26.74
CA PRO A 104 -21.24 11.31 25.42
C PRO A 104 -20.58 12.55 24.77
N THR A 105 -20.51 12.56 23.44
CA THR A 105 -19.96 13.67 22.65
C THR A 105 -20.98 14.14 21.61
N LEU A 106 -21.22 15.44 21.53
CA LEU A 106 -21.93 16.06 20.42
C LEU A 106 -20.94 16.80 19.53
N ILE A 107 -20.78 16.33 18.30
CA ILE A 107 -20.05 17.03 17.24
C ILE A 107 -21.04 17.96 16.53
N LYS A 108 -20.85 19.28 16.67
CA LYS A 108 -21.75 20.29 16.11
C LYS A 108 -21.27 20.86 14.79
N ASN A 109 -22.20 21.24 13.93
CA ASN A 109 -21.96 22.05 12.74
C ASN A 109 -20.88 21.42 11.82
N ALA A 110 -21.08 20.17 11.44
CA ALA A 110 -20.21 19.43 10.53
C ALA A 110 -20.83 19.34 9.13
N THR A 111 -19.97 19.20 8.13
CA THR A 111 -20.31 18.81 6.76
C THR A 111 -20.10 17.30 6.63
N ILE A 112 -21.17 16.51 6.68
CA ILE A 112 -21.12 15.06 6.92
C ILE A 112 -21.24 14.27 5.62
N TRP A 113 -20.36 13.31 5.41
CA TRP A 113 -20.50 12.26 4.40
C TRP A 113 -21.13 11.03 5.04
N ILE A 114 -22.37 10.73 4.69
CA ILE A 114 -23.13 9.61 5.30
C ILE A 114 -22.54 8.25 4.89
N GLY A 115 -21.94 8.14 3.70
CA GLY A 115 -21.35 6.88 3.21
C GLY A 115 -22.32 5.96 2.45
N GLU A 116 -23.50 6.48 2.08
CA GLU A 116 -24.48 5.81 1.22
C GLU A 116 -25.34 6.85 0.47
N PRO A 117 -25.99 6.48 -0.66
CA PRO A 117 -26.85 7.39 -1.39
C PRO A 117 -28.14 7.67 -0.61
N SER A 118 -28.74 8.83 -0.86
CA SER A 118 -30.02 9.26 -0.30
C SER A 118 -31.12 8.21 -0.48
N GLU A 119 -32.02 8.12 0.50
CA GLU A 119 -33.09 7.13 0.50
C GLU A 119 -33.96 7.25 -0.77
N GLY A 120 -34.27 6.11 -1.40
CA GLY A 120 -35.03 6.05 -2.65
C GLY A 120 -34.20 6.16 -3.93
N THR A 121 -32.88 6.34 -3.84
CA THR A 121 -32.00 6.30 -5.02
C THR A 121 -31.93 4.88 -5.61
N SER A 122 -32.17 4.74 -6.91
CA SER A 122 -32.04 3.45 -7.60
C SER A 122 -30.58 2.98 -7.63
N ARG A 123 -30.34 1.68 -7.82
CA ARG A 123 -28.96 1.14 -7.88
C ARG A 123 -28.20 1.74 -9.06
N GLU A 124 -28.87 1.90 -10.20
CA GLU A 124 -28.31 2.46 -11.42
C GLU A 124 -27.97 3.95 -11.24
N ASP A 125 -28.84 4.71 -10.58
CA ASP A 125 -28.58 6.13 -10.26
C ASP A 125 -27.46 6.29 -9.22
N ALA A 126 -27.44 5.45 -8.19
CA ALA A 126 -26.38 5.45 -7.17
C ALA A 126 -25.03 5.12 -7.79
N HIS A 127 -24.98 4.13 -8.69
CA HIS A 127 -23.78 3.78 -9.46
C HIS A 127 -23.29 4.94 -10.33
N ALA A 128 -24.22 5.71 -10.93
CA ALA A 128 -23.91 6.92 -11.68
C ALA A 128 -23.57 8.15 -10.79
N GLY A 129 -23.51 7.98 -9.46
CA GLY A 129 -23.18 9.04 -8.51
C GLY A 129 -24.32 9.97 -8.13
N LYS A 130 -25.57 9.67 -8.49
CA LYS A 130 -26.74 10.45 -8.03
C LYS A 130 -27.11 10.05 -6.61
N GLY A 131 -27.69 11.00 -5.86
CA GLY A 131 -28.12 10.78 -4.47
C GLY A 131 -26.98 10.79 -3.45
N TRP A 132 -25.73 10.94 -3.88
CA TRP A 132 -24.59 11.14 -2.98
C TRP A 132 -24.38 12.63 -2.72
N GLU A 133 -24.25 13.02 -1.44
CA GLU A 133 -24.08 14.41 -1.07
C GLU A 133 -23.40 14.56 0.30
N TRP A 134 -22.83 15.75 0.50
CA TRP A 134 -22.40 16.23 1.81
C TRP A 134 -23.58 16.94 2.49
N VAL A 135 -23.91 16.56 3.72
CA VAL A 135 -25.05 17.13 4.47
C VAL A 135 -24.58 17.94 5.68
N GLN A 136 -25.20 19.09 5.93
CA GLN A 136 -24.90 19.89 7.12
C GLN A 136 -25.66 19.37 8.34
N GLY A 137 -24.99 19.18 9.48
CA GLY A 137 -25.65 18.80 10.72
C GLY A 137 -24.73 18.51 11.90
N ASP A 138 -25.34 17.93 12.92
CA ASP A 138 -24.73 17.51 14.17
C ASP A 138 -24.72 15.97 14.28
N VAL A 139 -23.70 15.41 14.93
CA VAL A 139 -23.55 13.98 15.19
C VAL A 139 -23.43 13.75 16.70
N PHE A 140 -24.33 12.95 17.28
CA PHE A 140 -24.30 12.60 18.70
C PHE A 140 -23.77 11.19 18.91
N LEU A 141 -22.70 11.07 19.70
CA LEU A 141 -22.00 9.84 20.05
C LEU A 141 -22.25 9.50 21.51
N GLU A 142 -22.73 8.29 21.79
CA GLU A 142 -22.96 7.82 23.16
C GLU A 142 -22.85 6.29 23.22
N LYS A 143 -22.26 5.78 24.31
CA LYS A 143 -22.05 4.34 24.53
C LYS A 143 -21.28 3.66 23.39
N GLY A 144 -20.36 4.40 22.79
CA GLY A 144 -19.53 3.99 21.65
C GLY A 144 -20.29 3.78 20.34
N LEU A 145 -21.50 4.34 20.23
CA LEU A 145 -22.35 4.28 19.05
C LEU A 145 -22.70 5.69 18.56
N ILE A 146 -22.89 5.83 17.26
CA ILE A 146 -23.59 6.98 16.68
C ILE A 146 -25.07 6.82 17.04
N GLN A 147 -25.60 7.74 17.85
CA GLN A 147 -27.00 7.69 18.27
C GLN A 147 -27.90 8.51 17.35
N ARG A 148 -27.43 9.69 16.92
CA ARG A 148 -28.21 10.62 16.09
C ARG A 148 -27.32 11.34 15.09
N VAL A 149 -27.90 11.61 13.92
CA VAL A 149 -27.36 12.46 12.86
C VAL A 149 -28.50 13.34 12.40
N GLU A 150 -28.49 14.61 12.79
CA GLU A 150 -29.62 15.52 12.62
C GLU A 150 -29.12 16.93 12.27
N LYS A 151 -29.95 17.77 11.64
CA LYS A 151 -29.56 19.12 11.24
C LYS A 151 -29.15 20.03 12.42
N ASP A 152 -29.83 19.89 13.56
CA ASP A 152 -29.59 20.68 14.76
C ASP A 152 -30.04 19.90 15.99
N ILE A 153 -29.10 19.47 16.81
CA ILE A 153 -29.36 18.74 18.06
C ILE A 153 -29.35 19.73 19.22
N LYS A 154 -30.49 19.86 19.90
CA LYS A 154 -30.61 20.73 21.08
C LYS A 154 -29.82 20.15 22.24
N THR A 155 -28.83 20.89 22.74
CA THR A 155 -27.99 20.49 23.89
C THR A 155 -28.82 20.22 25.15
N ALA A 156 -29.93 20.93 25.35
CA ALA A 156 -30.86 20.68 26.46
C ALA A 156 -31.58 19.31 26.41
N SER A 157 -31.49 18.58 25.29
CA SER A 157 -32.02 17.22 25.14
C SER A 157 -30.99 16.12 25.48
N LEU A 158 -29.77 16.51 25.85
CA LEU A 158 -28.64 15.63 26.07
C LEU A 158 -28.27 15.54 27.56
N PRO A 159 -27.53 14.49 27.98
CA PRO A 159 -26.95 14.42 29.32
C PRO A 159 -26.10 15.66 29.65
N ASP A 160 -26.17 16.13 30.89
CA ASP A 160 -25.49 17.35 31.35
C ASP A 160 -23.95 17.28 31.22
N ASP A 161 -23.38 16.08 31.20
CA ASP A 161 -21.94 15.82 31.07
C ASP A 161 -21.47 15.63 29.61
N THR A 162 -22.34 15.90 28.62
CA THR A 162 -22.00 15.82 27.19
C THR A 162 -20.88 16.78 26.83
N ILE A 163 -19.84 16.24 26.19
CA ILE A 163 -18.75 17.02 25.60
C ILE A 163 -19.25 17.62 24.28
N ILE A 164 -19.10 18.94 24.11
CA ILE A 164 -19.42 19.62 22.86
C ILE A 164 -18.14 19.84 22.07
N TYR A 165 -18.06 19.27 20.87
CA TYR A 165 -17.00 19.53 19.90
C TYR A 165 -17.58 20.34 18.76
N GLU A 166 -17.03 21.52 18.49
CA GLU A 166 -17.48 22.38 17.39
C GLU A 166 -16.65 22.08 16.13
N ALA A 167 -17.28 21.59 15.07
CA ALA A 167 -16.59 21.24 13.84
C ALA A 167 -16.37 22.44 12.91
N HIS A 168 -17.01 23.59 13.13
CA HIS A 168 -16.83 24.80 12.33
C HIS A 168 -17.06 24.59 10.82
N GLY A 169 -18.08 23.83 10.47
CA GLY A 169 -18.42 23.46 9.09
C GLY A 169 -17.46 22.45 8.45
N ARG A 170 -16.46 21.93 9.17
CA ARG A 170 -15.47 20.99 8.62
C ARG A 170 -16.12 19.70 8.13
N ARG A 171 -15.44 19.06 7.18
CA ARG A 171 -15.86 17.77 6.63
C ARG A 171 -15.71 16.65 7.65
N LEU A 172 -16.68 15.77 7.70
CA LEU A 172 -16.76 14.64 8.64
C LEU A 172 -17.11 13.37 7.88
N THR A 173 -16.32 12.33 8.05
CA THR A 173 -16.56 10.99 7.50
C THR A 173 -16.68 9.96 8.62
N SER A 174 -17.14 8.76 8.28
CA SER A 174 -16.82 7.58 9.09
C SER A 174 -15.29 7.38 9.15
N GLY A 175 -14.84 6.61 10.14
CA GLY A 175 -13.45 6.18 10.21
C GLY A 175 -13.02 5.38 8.98
N ILE A 176 -11.77 5.56 8.57
CA ILE A 176 -11.20 4.87 7.40
C ILE A 176 -10.91 3.41 7.77
N VAL A 177 -11.22 2.50 6.82
CA VAL A 177 -11.11 1.06 6.99
C VAL A 177 -10.12 0.50 5.98
N ASP A 178 -8.99 -0.02 6.46
CA ASP A 178 -7.95 -0.62 5.62
C ASP A 178 -8.03 -2.15 5.63
N THR A 179 -8.44 -2.76 4.52
CA THR A 179 -8.65 -4.21 4.43
C THR A 179 -7.36 -5.02 4.21
N HIS A 180 -6.19 -4.40 4.11
CA HIS A 180 -4.93 -5.13 4.03
C HIS A 180 -3.79 -4.38 4.72
N SER A 181 -3.44 -4.85 5.92
CA SER A 181 -2.31 -4.32 6.69
C SER A 181 -1.56 -5.42 7.42
N HIS A 182 -0.29 -5.15 7.72
CA HIS A 182 0.57 -5.95 8.58
C HIS A 182 0.97 -5.21 9.87
N ALA A 183 0.27 -4.12 10.22
CA ALA A 183 0.52 -3.40 11.46
C ALA A 183 0.43 -4.33 12.69
N GLY A 184 1.32 -4.15 13.66
CA GLY A 184 1.43 -4.98 14.85
C GLY A 184 2.09 -6.36 14.65
N VAL A 185 2.01 -6.97 13.45
CA VAL A 185 2.77 -8.22 13.14
C VAL A 185 4.08 -7.94 12.39
N TYR A 186 4.20 -6.76 11.78
CA TYR A 186 5.44 -6.12 11.37
C TYR A 186 5.55 -4.74 12.04
N PRO A 187 5.93 -4.67 13.33
CA PRO A 187 6.03 -3.42 14.05
C PRO A 187 7.13 -2.51 13.53
N LEU A 188 6.95 -1.20 13.69
CA LEU A 188 7.97 -0.21 13.34
C LEU A 188 8.63 0.41 14.59
N PRO A 189 9.96 0.69 14.55
CA PRO A 189 10.89 0.38 13.46
C PRO A 189 11.03 -1.14 13.25
N SER A 190 11.30 -1.54 12.02
CA SER A 190 11.45 -2.94 11.63
C SER A 190 12.69 -3.54 12.30
N LEU A 191 12.47 -4.57 13.11
CA LEU A 191 13.51 -5.31 13.81
C LEU A 191 13.33 -6.81 13.54
N GLU A 192 14.42 -7.57 13.56
CA GLU A 192 14.35 -9.02 13.33
C GLU A 192 13.53 -9.73 14.43
N GLY A 193 13.68 -9.29 15.69
CA GLY A 193 13.06 -9.95 16.85
C GLY A 193 11.55 -9.75 17.01
N ASN A 194 10.91 -8.94 16.16
CA ASN A 194 9.46 -8.72 16.16
C ASN A 194 8.85 -8.85 14.74
N SER A 195 9.58 -9.47 13.82
CA SER A 195 9.16 -9.69 12.43
C SER A 195 8.32 -10.97 12.31
N ASP A 196 7.05 -10.91 12.72
CA ASP A 196 6.17 -12.08 12.88
C ASP A 196 5.05 -12.18 11.83
N GLY A 197 5.16 -11.44 10.72
CA GLY A 197 4.12 -11.37 9.70
C GLY A 197 4.05 -12.55 8.72
N ASN A 198 5.05 -13.44 8.64
CA ASN A 198 5.00 -14.64 7.78
C ASN A 198 5.57 -15.87 8.51
N GLU A 199 4.76 -16.93 8.65
CA GLU A 199 5.19 -18.22 9.20
C GLU A 199 5.81 -19.08 8.08
N MET A 200 7.04 -18.76 7.68
CA MET A 200 7.68 -19.37 6.49
C MET A 200 8.31 -20.75 6.76
N SER A 201 8.03 -21.39 7.90
CA SER A 201 8.48 -22.76 8.18
C SER A 201 7.79 -23.82 7.30
N ASP A 202 6.60 -23.52 6.76
CA ASP A 202 5.86 -24.35 5.82
C ASP A 202 5.08 -23.48 4.82
N ASN A 203 4.77 -23.95 3.61
CA ASN A 203 4.00 -23.18 2.62
C ASN A 203 2.48 -23.15 2.90
N ILE A 204 1.97 -24.13 3.64
CA ILE A 204 0.55 -24.28 3.95
C ILE A 204 0.37 -24.20 5.47
N THR A 205 0.07 -23.01 5.96
CA THR A 205 -0.06 -22.70 7.40
C THR A 205 -1.43 -22.15 7.78
N PRO A 206 -2.57 -22.75 7.34
CA PRO A 206 -3.91 -22.29 7.74
C PRO A 206 -4.15 -22.30 9.27
N TRP A 207 -3.33 -23.02 10.03
CA TRP A 207 -3.35 -23.07 11.49
C TRP A 207 -2.65 -21.89 12.17
N ALA A 208 -1.84 -21.11 11.44
CA ALA A 208 -1.20 -19.90 11.95
C ALA A 208 -2.23 -18.79 12.12
N ARG A 209 -2.00 -17.87 13.07
CA ARG A 209 -2.96 -16.81 13.42
C ARG A 209 -2.23 -15.52 13.71
N ALA A 210 -2.56 -14.45 12.98
CA ALA A 210 -1.93 -13.14 13.17
C ALA A 210 -2.15 -12.57 14.60
N ILE A 211 -3.24 -12.92 15.28
CA ILE A 211 -3.50 -12.47 16.66
C ILE A 211 -2.45 -12.97 17.66
N ASP A 212 -1.78 -14.09 17.37
CA ASP A 212 -0.79 -14.68 18.29
C ASP A 212 0.53 -13.90 18.31
N SER A 213 0.77 -13.05 17.32
CA SER A 213 1.97 -12.20 17.20
C SER A 213 1.67 -10.70 17.13
N LEU A 214 0.40 -10.30 17.14
CA LEU A 214 -0.01 -8.89 17.10
C LEU A 214 0.53 -8.14 18.32
N LEU A 215 1.42 -7.17 18.11
CA LEU A 215 1.95 -6.27 19.12
C LEU A 215 1.00 -5.07 19.34
N PRO A 216 0.27 -4.98 20.47
CA PRO A 216 -0.71 -3.92 20.67
C PRO A 216 -0.08 -2.54 20.89
N LEU A 217 1.14 -2.48 21.41
CA LEU A 217 1.85 -1.24 21.71
C LEU A 217 2.85 -0.84 20.61
N ASP A 218 2.61 -1.32 19.39
CA ASP A 218 3.36 -0.92 18.21
C ASP A 218 3.19 0.59 17.97
N PRO A 219 4.27 1.39 17.99
CA PRO A 219 4.18 2.85 17.84
C PRO A 219 3.49 3.29 16.54
N GLN A 220 3.53 2.47 15.48
CA GLN A 220 2.88 2.85 14.23
C GLN A 220 1.36 2.89 14.33
N ILE A 221 0.73 2.24 15.31
CA ILE A 221 -0.74 2.30 15.47
C ILE A 221 -1.20 3.74 15.75
N GLU A 222 -0.45 4.49 16.56
CA GLU A 222 -0.69 5.92 16.80
C GLU A 222 -0.55 6.73 15.51
N VAL A 223 0.46 6.42 14.70
CA VAL A 223 0.71 7.08 13.42
C VAL A 223 -0.41 6.78 12.42
N ILE A 224 -0.83 5.53 12.31
CA ILE A 224 -1.89 5.08 11.41
C ILE A 224 -3.22 5.77 11.74
N LYS A 225 -3.64 5.76 13.01
CA LYS A 225 -4.92 6.38 13.39
C LYS A 225 -4.93 7.90 13.23
N SER A 226 -3.76 8.54 13.26
CA SER A 226 -3.64 9.98 12.95
C SER A 226 -3.99 10.32 11.50
N GLY A 227 -3.99 9.32 10.60
CA GLY A 227 -4.51 9.40 9.24
C GLY A 227 -6.02 9.20 9.11
N GLY A 228 -6.75 9.05 10.21
CA GLY A 228 -8.20 8.80 10.20
C GLY A 228 -8.56 7.31 10.04
N VAL A 229 -7.55 6.43 9.98
CA VAL A 229 -7.72 4.98 9.93
C VAL A 229 -8.11 4.46 11.30
N THR A 230 -9.36 4.03 11.45
CA THR A 230 -9.86 3.52 12.73
C THR A 230 -9.82 2.00 12.78
N THR A 231 -9.90 1.32 11.64
CA THR A 231 -10.02 -0.14 11.55
C THR A 231 -9.09 -0.70 10.48
N SER A 232 -8.41 -1.81 10.79
CA SER A 232 -7.64 -2.56 9.80
C SER A 232 -7.85 -4.07 9.91
N LEU A 233 -7.82 -4.76 8.77
CA LEU A 233 -7.65 -6.21 8.75
C LEU A 233 -6.16 -6.55 8.80
N ILE A 234 -5.71 -7.13 9.91
CA ILE A 234 -4.33 -7.57 10.09
C ILE A 234 -4.20 -9.02 9.63
N LEU A 235 -3.35 -9.25 8.64
CA LEU A 235 -3.17 -10.55 8.03
C LEU A 235 -1.71 -11.01 8.09
N PRO A 236 -1.46 -12.32 8.00
CA PRO A 236 -0.17 -12.81 7.51
C PRO A 236 0.19 -12.19 6.15
N GLY A 237 1.47 -12.18 5.82
CA GLY A 237 2.00 -11.74 4.54
C GLY A 237 1.67 -12.72 3.40
N SER A 238 2.46 -12.67 2.34
CA SER A 238 2.30 -13.50 1.15
C SER A 238 3.45 -14.49 0.93
N GLY A 239 4.22 -14.80 1.97
CA GLY A 239 5.31 -15.77 1.90
C GLY A 239 4.83 -17.20 1.67
N ASN A 240 3.57 -17.48 1.99
CA ASN A 240 2.95 -18.81 1.97
C ASN A 240 1.74 -18.82 1.01
N ASN A 241 1.45 -19.94 0.33
CA ASN A 241 0.20 -20.04 -0.44
C ASN A 241 -1.05 -19.94 0.45
N ILE A 242 -1.00 -20.48 1.66
CA ILE A 242 -2.02 -20.29 2.69
C ILE A 242 -1.30 -19.83 3.95
N GLY A 243 -1.41 -18.54 4.28
CA GLY A 243 -0.60 -17.91 5.34
C GLY A 243 -1.21 -17.96 6.73
N GLY A 244 -2.50 -18.28 6.85
CA GLY A 244 -3.19 -18.40 8.14
C GLY A 244 -4.31 -17.39 8.35
N GLU A 245 -4.81 -17.34 9.59
CA GLU A 245 -5.92 -16.51 9.99
C GLU A 245 -5.53 -15.04 10.17
N ALA A 246 -6.46 -14.18 9.77
CA ALA A 246 -6.40 -12.73 9.91
C ALA A 246 -7.46 -12.22 10.90
N TYR A 247 -7.23 -11.03 11.44
CA TYR A 247 -8.04 -10.43 12.50
C TYR A 247 -8.30 -8.96 12.23
N VAL A 248 -9.55 -8.52 12.37
CA VAL A 248 -9.92 -7.11 12.23
C VAL A 248 -9.73 -6.42 13.58
N ILE A 249 -8.92 -5.36 13.59
CA ILE A 249 -8.63 -4.57 14.78
C ILE A 249 -9.14 -3.14 14.65
N LYS A 250 -9.37 -2.48 15.78
CA LYS A 250 -9.47 -1.02 15.87
C LYS A 250 -8.19 -0.44 16.45
N HIS A 251 -7.75 0.70 15.92
CA HIS A 251 -6.52 1.40 16.33
C HIS A 251 -6.74 2.31 17.56
N ALA A 252 -7.43 1.79 18.58
CA ALA A 252 -7.85 2.54 19.77
C ALA A 252 -6.84 2.51 20.93
N VAL A 253 -5.56 2.31 20.61
CA VAL A 253 -4.44 2.35 21.58
C VAL A 253 -4.07 3.79 21.91
N GLY A 254 -3.21 4.01 22.92
CA GLY A 254 -2.65 5.32 23.22
C GLY A 254 -2.57 5.62 24.71
N LYS A 255 -2.73 6.91 25.06
CA LYS A 255 -2.79 7.32 26.48
C LYS A 255 -3.96 6.61 27.17
N PRO A 256 -3.80 6.10 28.41
CA PRO A 256 -4.90 5.51 29.16
C PRO A 256 -6.04 6.52 29.39
N ASP A 257 -7.12 6.39 28.63
CA ASP A 257 -8.32 7.23 28.66
C ASP A 257 -9.55 6.49 29.26
N GLY A 258 -9.28 5.35 29.89
CA GLY A 258 -10.28 4.35 30.29
C GLY A 258 -10.09 3.03 29.54
N ARG A 259 -9.52 3.05 28.33
CA ARG A 259 -9.14 1.86 27.55
C ARG A 259 -7.68 1.50 27.81
N LYS A 260 -7.42 0.27 28.24
CA LYS A 260 -6.04 -0.22 28.45
C LYS A 260 -5.42 -0.77 27.16
N GLU A 261 -6.22 -1.38 26.28
CA GLU A 261 -5.85 -1.98 24.98
C GLU A 261 -4.43 -2.55 24.91
N ILE A 262 -4.04 -3.30 25.94
CA ILE A 262 -2.73 -3.93 26.08
C ILE A 262 -2.72 -5.38 25.60
N SER A 263 -3.89 -5.96 25.30
CA SER A 263 -4.03 -7.31 24.74
C SER A 263 -4.50 -7.24 23.29
N ALA A 264 -4.00 -8.15 22.45
CA ALA A 264 -4.48 -8.33 21.08
C ALA A 264 -6.01 -8.58 21.00
N VAL A 265 -6.59 -9.21 22.03
CA VAL A 265 -8.05 -9.43 22.08
C VAL A 265 -8.82 -8.13 22.32
N ASP A 266 -8.25 -7.20 23.08
CA ASP A 266 -8.86 -5.89 23.36
C ASP A 266 -8.89 -5.01 22.11
N LEU A 267 -8.10 -5.33 21.08
CA LEU A 267 -8.05 -4.62 19.80
C LEU A 267 -9.11 -5.09 18.80
N LEU A 268 -9.73 -6.24 19.00
CA LEU A 268 -10.65 -6.81 18.02
C LEU A 268 -11.86 -5.90 17.75
N ALA A 269 -12.08 -5.52 16.49
CA ALA A 269 -13.24 -4.73 16.08
C ALA A 269 -14.57 -5.48 16.29
N ASP A 270 -14.50 -6.81 16.24
CA ASP A 270 -15.60 -7.73 16.53
C ASP A 270 -15.23 -8.70 17.67
N PRO A 271 -15.42 -8.31 18.95
CA PRO A 271 -15.09 -9.14 20.10
C PRO A 271 -15.81 -10.49 20.13
N ASP A 272 -17.02 -10.54 19.56
CA ASP A 272 -17.84 -11.76 19.48
C ASP A 272 -17.37 -12.73 18.39
N ARG A 273 -16.43 -12.30 17.54
CA ARG A 273 -15.81 -13.10 16.46
C ARG A 273 -16.86 -13.76 15.55
N ASN A 274 -17.82 -12.97 15.08
CA ASN A 274 -18.87 -13.44 14.19
C ASN A 274 -18.26 -14.04 12.92
N TRP A 275 -17.30 -13.34 12.31
CA TRP A 275 -16.57 -13.79 11.12
C TRP A 275 -15.11 -14.13 11.43
N ARG A 276 -14.60 -15.15 10.73
CA ARG A 276 -13.17 -15.46 10.62
C ARG A 276 -12.63 -14.96 9.29
N TYR A 277 -11.33 -14.72 9.21
CA TYR A 277 -10.65 -14.25 8.00
C TYR A 277 -9.41 -15.08 7.73
N MET A 278 -9.07 -15.29 6.46
CA MET A 278 -7.89 -16.06 6.08
C MET A 278 -7.13 -15.40 4.94
N LYS A 279 -5.80 -15.40 5.04
CA LYS A 279 -4.89 -14.98 3.97
C LYS A 279 -4.46 -16.16 3.12
N MET A 280 -4.53 -15.97 1.81
CA MET A 280 -3.92 -16.84 0.80
C MET A 280 -3.07 -16.02 -0.16
N ALA A 281 -2.16 -16.67 -0.89
CA ALA A 281 -1.33 -16.03 -1.90
C ALA A 281 -1.05 -16.92 -3.11
N CYS A 282 -1.01 -16.32 -4.29
CA CYS A 282 -0.52 -16.87 -5.56
C CYS A 282 0.76 -16.15 -5.98
N GLY A 283 1.43 -16.66 -7.01
CA GLY A 283 2.33 -15.86 -7.84
C GLY A 283 3.79 -16.03 -7.47
N GLU A 284 4.54 -14.93 -7.44
CA GLU A 284 6.00 -14.95 -7.28
C GLU A 284 6.45 -15.18 -5.84
N ASN A 285 5.70 -14.67 -4.86
CA ASN A 285 6.16 -14.60 -3.48
C ASN A 285 6.34 -15.99 -2.85
N ALA A 286 5.30 -16.82 -2.79
CA ALA A 286 5.38 -18.13 -2.14
C ALA A 286 6.36 -19.09 -2.86
N LYS A 287 6.36 -19.09 -4.20
CA LYS A 287 7.34 -19.89 -4.96
C LYS A 287 8.79 -19.40 -4.80
N ARG A 288 9.04 -18.13 -4.50
CA ARG A 288 10.38 -17.60 -4.24
C ARG A 288 10.87 -17.99 -2.85
N VAL A 289 9.98 -18.01 -1.86
CA VAL A 289 10.29 -18.41 -0.47
C VAL A 289 10.53 -19.91 -0.37
N HIS A 290 9.61 -20.73 -0.87
CA HIS A 290 9.62 -22.17 -0.66
C HIS A 290 10.22 -22.96 -1.83
N GLY A 291 10.15 -22.43 -3.05
CA GLY A 291 10.51 -23.13 -4.27
C GLY A 291 12.02 -23.27 -4.47
N ARG A 292 12.47 -24.50 -4.56
CA ARG A 292 13.79 -24.88 -5.10
C ARG A 292 13.69 -26.26 -5.73
N VAL A 293 14.62 -26.67 -6.58
CA VAL A 293 14.58 -28.00 -7.20
C VAL A 293 14.43 -29.07 -6.11
N GLY A 294 13.38 -29.89 -6.22
CA GLY A 294 13.03 -30.91 -5.22
C GLY A 294 12.04 -30.48 -4.13
N ASN A 295 11.72 -29.19 -3.99
CA ASN A 295 10.72 -28.68 -3.04
C ASN A 295 9.61 -27.90 -3.77
N ARG A 296 8.38 -28.03 -3.29
CA ARG A 296 7.21 -27.29 -3.79
C ARG A 296 6.87 -26.13 -2.86
N PRO A 297 6.23 -25.07 -3.37
CA PRO A 297 5.96 -24.79 -4.79
C PRO A 297 7.17 -24.19 -5.51
N PHE A 298 7.66 -24.83 -6.58
CA PHE A 298 8.70 -24.24 -7.45
C PHE A 298 8.11 -23.36 -8.57
N SER A 299 6.82 -23.52 -8.86
CA SER A 299 6.12 -22.87 -9.97
C SER A 299 4.64 -22.67 -9.62
N ARG A 300 3.93 -21.83 -10.38
CA ARG A 300 2.47 -21.64 -10.27
C ARG A 300 1.67 -22.96 -10.38
N MET A 301 2.22 -23.94 -11.11
CA MET A 301 1.65 -25.29 -11.16
C MET A 301 1.81 -26.01 -9.81
N GLY A 302 2.97 -25.86 -9.18
CA GLY A 302 3.22 -26.35 -7.83
C GLY A 302 2.31 -25.68 -6.81
N GLU A 303 2.14 -24.36 -6.87
CA GLU A 303 1.20 -23.62 -6.00
C GLU A 303 -0.22 -24.17 -6.15
N SER A 304 -0.68 -24.35 -7.40
CA SER A 304 -2.01 -24.92 -7.67
C SER A 304 -2.17 -26.34 -7.15
N TYR A 305 -1.11 -27.16 -7.13
CA TYR A 305 -1.15 -28.47 -6.49
C TYR A 305 -1.25 -28.35 -4.97
N GLU A 306 -0.47 -27.46 -4.34
CA GLU A 306 -0.50 -27.26 -2.89
C GLU A 306 -1.87 -26.77 -2.42
N PHE A 307 -2.51 -25.85 -3.16
CA PHE A 307 -3.90 -25.45 -2.89
C PHE A 307 -4.86 -26.63 -2.98
N ARG A 308 -4.84 -27.39 -4.08
CA ARG A 308 -5.71 -28.58 -4.24
C ARG A 308 -5.50 -29.56 -3.10
N HIS A 309 -4.25 -29.90 -2.82
CA HIS A 309 -3.91 -30.86 -1.77
C HIS A 309 -4.45 -30.42 -0.41
N ALA A 310 -4.24 -29.15 -0.03
CA ALA A 310 -4.74 -28.60 1.23
C ALA A 310 -6.27 -28.65 1.33
N PHE A 311 -6.98 -28.22 0.28
CA PHE A 311 -8.44 -28.27 0.26
C PHE A 311 -9.01 -29.69 0.19
N GLU A 312 -8.30 -30.64 -0.41
CA GLU A 312 -8.66 -32.06 -0.34
C GLU A 312 -8.54 -32.61 1.08
N GLN A 313 -7.47 -32.28 1.82
CA GLN A 313 -7.35 -32.67 3.23
C GLN A 313 -8.52 -32.11 4.06
N ALA A 314 -8.87 -30.84 3.83
CA ALA A 314 -10.00 -30.20 4.50
C ALA A 314 -11.34 -30.87 4.13
N ARG A 315 -11.56 -31.18 2.85
CA ARG A 315 -12.78 -31.88 2.38
C ARG A 315 -12.91 -33.28 3.01
N ASP A 316 -11.81 -34.03 3.08
CA ASP A 316 -11.80 -35.36 3.68
C ASP A 316 -12.10 -35.29 5.19
N LEU A 317 -11.58 -34.26 5.88
CA LEU A 317 -11.90 -34.02 7.28
C LEU A 317 -13.39 -33.64 7.45
N ILE A 318 -13.95 -32.80 6.58
CA ILE A 318 -15.39 -32.47 6.60
C ILE A 318 -16.23 -33.73 6.45
N GLN A 319 -15.91 -34.61 5.51
CA GLN A 319 -16.65 -35.85 5.29
C GLN A 319 -16.65 -36.73 6.55
N LYS A 320 -15.47 -36.94 7.16
CA LYS A 320 -15.33 -37.70 8.41
C LYS A 320 -16.14 -37.07 9.55
N GLN A 321 -16.11 -35.74 9.68
CA GLN A 321 -16.87 -35.00 10.67
C GLN A 321 -18.38 -35.15 10.45
N ASP A 322 -18.85 -34.98 9.22
CA ASP A 322 -20.28 -35.06 8.89
C ASP A 322 -20.82 -36.49 9.08
N ASP A 323 -20.05 -37.52 8.70
CA ASP A 323 -20.39 -38.93 8.95
C ASP A 323 -20.47 -39.25 10.45
N TRP A 324 -19.49 -38.75 11.22
CA TRP A 324 -19.50 -38.88 12.68
C TRP A 324 -20.73 -38.20 13.29
N CYS A 325 -21.03 -36.96 12.87
CA CYS A 325 -22.18 -36.20 13.34
C CYS A 325 -23.51 -36.89 13.02
N ALA A 326 -23.66 -37.41 11.79
CA ALA A 326 -24.85 -38.15 11.38
C ALA A 326 -25.03 -39.45 12.18
N LYS A 327 -23.95 -40.19 12.47
CA LYS A 327 -23.99 -41.38 13.32
C LYS A 327 -24.39 -41.03 14.75
N ALA A 328 -23.78 -39.99 15.32
CA ALA A 328 -24.08 -39.51 16.67
C ALA A 328 -25.56 -39.10 16.84
N GLU A 329 -26.11 -38.37 15.86
CA GLU A 329 -27.50 -37.90 15.86
C GLU A 329 -28.51 -39.04 15.65
N SER A 330 -28.19 -40.01 14.78
CA SER A 330 -29.13 -41.09 14.42
C SER A 330 -29.11 -42.28 15.37
N GLN A 331 -27.96 -42.61 15.96
CA GLN A 331 -27.76 -43.82 16.76
C GLN A 331 -27.43 -43.53 18.23
N GLY A 332 -27.27 -42.25 18.61
CA GLY A 332 -26.86 -41.82 19.94
C GLY A 332 -25.34 -41.89 20.12
N VAL A 333 -24.83 -41.02 20.99
CA VAL A 333 -23.39 -40.92 21.27
C VAL A 333 -22.78 -42.21 21.82
N GLU A 334 -23.58 -43.05 22.50
CA GLU A 334 -23.13 -44.31 23.07
C GLU A 334 -22.73 -45.36 22.02
N SER A 335 -23.16 -45.17 20.77
CA SER A 335 -22.85 -46.04 19.62
C SER A 335 -21.49 -45.74 18.95
N LEU A 336 -20.83 -44.66 19.39
CA LEU A 336 -19.59 -44.17 18.79
C LEU A 336 -18.37 -44.85 19.41
N ASP A 337 -17.42 -45.21 18.56
CA ASP A 337 -16.15 -45.87 18.87
C ASP A 337 -14.94 -44.93 18.80
N GLU A 338 -15.15 -43.69 18.37
CA GLU A 338 -14.17 -42.59 18.33
C GLU A 338 -14.81 -41.24 18.68
N TYR A 339 -13.99 -40.28 19.12
CA TYR A 339 -14.40 -38.88 19.27
C TYR A 339 -14.53 -38.20 17.90
N LEU A 340 -15.13 -37.01 17.85
CA LEU A 340 -15.28 -36.26 16.61
C LEU A 340 -13.91 -36.03 15.95
N PRO A 341 -13.72 -36.43 14.67
CA PRO A 341 -12.47 -36.22 13.96
C PRO A 341 -12.08 -34.73 13.92
N GLY A 342 -10.84 -34.46 14.32
CA GLY A 342 -10.30 -33.10 14.37
C GLY A 342 -8.80 -33.10 14.11
N GLU A 343 -8.38 -32.24 13.18
CA GLU A 343 -6.97 -31.97 12.88
C GLU A 343 -6.79 -30.45 12.85
N ILE A 344 -6.05 -29.91 13.82
CA ILE A 344 -5.87 -28.45 13.96
C ILE A 344 -5.27 -27.82 12.70
N ALA A 345 -4.43 -28.57 11.99
CA ALA A 345 -3.82 -28.16 10.74
C ALA A 345 -4.85 -27.81 9.66
N TRP A 346 -6.04 -28.40 9.67
CA TRP A 346 -7.05 -28.21 8.61
C TRP A 346 -8.32 -27.51 9.09
N GLU A 347 -8.44 -27.24 10.39
CA GLU A 347 -9.66 -26.69 11.00
C GLU A 347 -10.11 -25.37 10.34
N ALA A 348 -9.18 -24.45 10.09
CA ALA A 348 -9.54 -23.17 9.47
C ALA A 348 -9.99 -23.34 8.00
N LEU A 349 -9.42 -24.30 7.26
CA LEU A 349 -9.85 -24.60 5.89
C LEU A 349 -11.18 -25.35 5.86
N THR A 350 -11.48 -26.22 6.83
CA THR A 350 -12.81 -26.83 6.91
C THR A 350 -13.88 -25.79 7.20
N ALA A 351 -13.60 -24.84 8.09
CA ALA A 351 -14.47 -23.69 8.33
C ALA A 351 -14.67 -22.84 7.06
N ALA A 352 -13.62 -22.65 6.27
CA ALA A 352 -13.70 -21.92 5.00
C ALA A 352 -14.60 -22.61 3.98
N LEU A 353 -14.45 -23.93 3.80
CA LEU A 353 -15.31 -24.74 2.92
C LEU A 353 -16.78 -24.79 3.40
N ARG A 354 -17.02 -24.66 4.72
CA ARG A 354 -18.37 -24.51 5.30
C ARG A 354 -18.95 -23.09 5.16
N GLY A 355 -18.20 -22.15 4.58
CA GLY A 355 -18.63 -20.77 4.37
C GLY A 355 -18.59 -19.91 5.62
N GLN A 356 -17.70 -20.22 6.57
CA GLN A 356 -17.57 -19.53 7.86
C GLN A 356 -16.38 -18.54 7.90
N VAL A 357 -15.63 -18.42 6.80
CA VAL A 357 -14.39 -17.63 6.70
C VAL A 357 -14.45 -16.71 5.48
N HIS A 358 -14.04 -15.46 5.65
CA HIS A 358 -13.76 -14.53 4.57
C HIS A 358 -12.32 -14.71 4.08
N ILE A 359 -12.15 -15.29 2.90
CA ILE A 359 -10.84 -15.51 2.28
C ILE A 359 -10.39 -14.26 1.54
N ASN A 360 -9.17 -13.81 1.80
CA ASN A 360 -8.52 -12.72 1.11
C ASN A 360 -7.24 -13.23 0.44
N THR A 361 -7.09 -12.97 -0.86
CA THR A 361 -6.10 -13.68 -1.67
C THR A 361 -5.19 -12.72 -2.42
N HIS A 362 -3.91 -12.71 -2.09
CA HIS A 362 -2.85 -12.02 -2.82
C HIS A 362 -2.60 -12.70 -4.17
N CYS A 363 -3.02 -12.13 -5.30
CA CYS A 363 -2.73 -12.67 -6.64
C CYS A 363 -2.64 -11.49 -7.61
N TYR A 364 -1.65 -11.49 -8.50
CA TYR A 364 -1.37 -10.35 -9.37
C TYR A 364 -1.75 -10.58 -10.83
N THR A 365 -1.28 -11.70 -11.39
CA THR A 365 -1.32 -11.91 -12.85
C THR A 365 -2.58 -12.64 -13.30
N ILE A 366 -2.91 -12.54 -14.59
CA ILE A 366 -4.05 -13.25 -15.20
C ILE A 366 -4.00 -14.77 -14.91
N PRO A 367 -2.88 -15.50 -15.10
CA PRO A 367 -2.81 -16.90 -14.72
C PRO A 367 -3.05 -17.19 -13.23
N ASP A 368 -2.58 -16.30 -12.35
CA ASP A 368 -2.79 -16.44 -10.89
C ASP A 368 -4.27 -16.29 -10.54
N LEU A 369 -4.91 -15.27 -11.14
CA LEU A 369 -6.34 -14.99 -10.97
C LEU A 369 -7.21 -16.12 -11.54
N GLU A 370 -6.91 -16.60 -12.76
CA GLU A 370 -7.63 -17.73 -13.37
C GLU A 370 -7.50 -19.00 -12.53
N ALA A 371 -6.29 -19.35 -12.09
CA ALA A 371 -6.07 -20.53 -11.27
C ALA A 371 -6.87 -20.46 -9.96
N MET A 372 -6.89 -19.31 -9.28
CA MET A 372 -7.68 -19.16 -8.06
C MET A 372 -9.20 -19.22 -8.34
N VAL A 373 -9.68 -18.63 -9.44
CA VAL A 373 -11.08 -18.77 -9.88
C VAL A 373 -11.43 -20.24 -10.09
N ASP A 374 -10.55 -21.03 -10.72
CA ASP A 374 -10.75 -22.46 -10.89
C ASP A 374 -10.79 -23.19 -9.55
N HIS A 375 -9.86 -22.90 -8.63
CA HIS A 375 -9.84 -23.50 -7.27
C HIS A 375 -11.13 -23.21 -6.50
N THR A 376 -11.65 -21.97 -6.58
CA THR A 376 -12.92 -21.61 -5.93
C THR A 376 -14.09 -22.42 -6.47
N ASN A 377 -14.09 -22.70 -7.78
CA ASN A 377 -15.11 -23.51 -8.43
C ASN A 377 -14.92 -25.01 -8.21
N GLU A 378 -13.69 -25.48 -8.00
CA GLU A 378 -13.37 -26.88 -7.71
C GLU A 378 -13.82 -27.25 -6.28
N PHE A 379 -13.49 -26.42 -5.29
CA PHE A 379 -13.75 -26.69 -3.88
C PHE A 379 -14.93 -25.92 -3.27
N LYS A 380 -15.58 -25.06 -4.05
CA LYS A 380 -16.84 -24.37 -3.69
C LYS A 380 -16.72 -23.40 -2.51
N PHE A 381 -15.65 -22.61 -2.45
CA PHE A 381 -15.47 -21.53 -1.47
C PHE A 381 -15.47 -20.13 -2.10
N PRO A 382 -15.98 -19.08 -1.42
CA PRO A 382 -15.95 -17.71 -1.93
C PRO A 382 -14.64 -16.98 -1.58
N VAL A 383 -14.16 -16.12 -2.48
CA VAL A 383 -13.10 -15.13 -2.21
C VAL A 383 -13.73 -13.76 -1.92
N ARG A 384 -13.23 -13.07 -0.90
CA ARG A 384 -13.70 -11.73 -0.50
C ARG A 384 -13.09 -10.65 -1.35
N ALA A 385 -11.76 -10.61 -1.39
CA ALA A 385 -11.00 -9.71 -2.24
C ALA A 385 -9.76 -10.40 -2.80
N PHE A 386 -9.37 -10.01 -4.02
CA PHE A 386 -8.02 -10.19 -4.51
C PHE A 386 -7.18 -8.99 -4.08
N HIS A 387 -6.03 -9.24 -3.46
CA HIS A 387 -5.12 -8.20 -2.94
C HIS A 387 -4.01 -7.86 -3.93
N HIS A 388 -3.68 -6.58 -4.02
CA HIS A 388 -2.81 -5.87 -4.97
C HIS A 388 -3.31 -5.95 -6.41
N ALA A 389 -3.53 -7.18 -6.90
CA ALA A 389 -4.44 -7.48 -8.00
C ALA A 389 -4.21 -6.65 -9.28
N HIS A 390 -2.94 -6.35 -9.60
CA HIS A 390 -2.59 -5.39 -10.64
C HIS A 390 -3.17 -5.70 -12.02
N GLN A 391 -3.47 -6.95 -12.37
CA GLN A 391 -4.06 -7.30 -13.67
C GLN A 391 -5.58 -7.54 -13.62
N THR A 392 -6.27 -7.29 -12.49
CA THR A 392 -7.72 -7.51 -12.39
C THR A 392 -8.53 -6.66 -13.39
N TYR A 393 -8.09 -5.44 -13.67
CA TYR A 393 -8.74 -4.54 -14.64
C TYR A 393 -8.72 -5.08 -16.08
N LEU A 394 -7.81 -5.99 -16.40
CA LEU A 394 -7.73 -6.64 -17.73
C LEU A 394 -8.72 -7.79 -17.87
N VAL A 395 -9.19 -8.35 -16.77
CA VAL A 395 -10.00 -9.57 -16.77
C VAL A 395 -11.30 -9.51 -15.95
N PRO A 396 -12.15 -8.46 -16.08
CA PRO A 396 -13.40 -8.36 -15.32
C PRO A 396 -14.30 -9.60 -15.43
N GLU A 397 -14.41 -10.17 -16.63
CA GLU A 397 -15.25 -11.35 -16.89
C GLU A 397 -14.71 -12.61 -16.20
N ILE A 398 -13.39 -12.72 -16.00
CA ILE A 398 -12.80 -13.84 -15.27
C ILE A 398 -13.19 -13.76 -13.80
N LEU A 399 -13.12 -12.57 -13.21
CA LEU A 399 -13.46 -12.36 -11.79
C LEU A 399 -14.92 -12.70 -11.50
N LYS A 400 -15.83 -12.42 -12.45
CA LYS A 400 -17.25 -12.77 -12.35
C LYS A 400 -17.52 -14.28 -12.36
N ARG A 401 -16.57 -15.12 -12.79
CA ARG A 401 -16.69 -16.59 -12.76
C ARG A 401 -16.38 -17.20 -11.39
N THR A 402 -15.92 -16.43 -10.42
CA THR A 402 -15.58 -16.93 -9.07
C THR A 402 -16.80 -17.59 -8.41
N TRP A 403 -16.59 -18.68 -7.67
CA TRP A 403 -17.66 -19.30 -6.90
C TRP A 403 -18.15 -18.40 -5.75
N GLY A 404 -19.44 -18.54 -5.38
CA GLY A 404 -20.01 -17.88 -4.20
C GLY A 404 -21.05 -16.79 -4.48
N GLY A 405 -21.49 -16.64 -5.74
CA GLY A 405 -22.64 -15.80 -6.10
C GLY A 405 -22.37 -14.29 -6.16
N ARG A 406 -21.12 -13.87 -5.94
CA ARG A 406 -20.65 -12.51 -6.19
C ARG A 406 -19.19 -12.52 -6.66
N PRO A 407 -18.77 -11.57 -7.52
CA PRO A 407 -17.36 -11.37 -7.81
C PRO A 407 -16.59 -10.94 -6.54
N PRO A 408 -15.30 -11.33 -6.41
CA PRO A 408 -14.40 -10.74 -5.44
C PRO A 408 -14.21 -9.24 -5.72
N ALA A 409 -13.94 -8.46 -4.66
CA ALA A 409 -13.44 -7.10 -4.85
C ALA A 409 -11.98 -7.13 -5.30
N SER A 410 -11.53 -6.04 -5.91
CA SER A 410 -10.11 -5.77 -6.14
C SER A 410 -9.60 -4.78 -5.10
N ALA A 411 -8.72 -5.24 -4.21
CA ALA A 411 -7.99 -4.40 -3.27
C ALA A 411 -6.67 -3.96 -3.91
N LEU A 412 -6.59 -2.71 -4.34
CA LEU A 412 -5.54 -2.18 -5.20
C LEU A 412 -4.63 -1.20 -4.46
N PHE A 413 -3.42 -1.04 -5.00
CA PHE A 413 -2.71 0.24 -4.92
C PHE A 413 -3.16 1.13 -6.08
N ALA A 414 -3.12 2.44 -5.90
CA ALA A 414 -3.38 3.39 -6.97
C ALA A 414 -2.31 3.32 -8.07
N ASP A 415 -1.03 3.25 -7.68
CA ASP A 415 0.10 3.36 -8.60
C ASP A 415 1.43 2.74 -8.12
N ASN A 416 1.49 2.16 -6.91
CA ASN A 416 2.64 1.34 -6.47
C ASN A 416 2.78 0.13 -7.42
N MET A 417 3.74 0.19 -8.35
CA MET A 417 3.88 -0.72 -9.50
C MET A 417 5.36 -0.86 -9.89
N PHE A 418 5.68 -1.76 -10.84
CA PHE A 418 7.02 -1.95 -11.44
C PHE A 418 8.11 -2.58 -10.55
N TYR A 419 7.82 -2.85 -9.28
CA TYR A 419 8.78 -3.43 -8.33
C TYR A 419 9.00 -4.94 -8.52
N LYS A 420 8.08 -5.65 -9.19
CA LYS A 420 8.14 -7.10 -9.48
C LYS A 420 7.65 -7.41 -10.88
N THR A 421 8.02 -8.57 -11.44
CA THR A 421 7.48 -9.03 -12.74
C THR A 421 5.96 -9.07 -12.71
N GLU A 422 5.35 -9.63 -11.66
CA GLU A 422 3.89 -9.69 -11.52
C GLU A 422 3.23 -8.32 -11.28
N ALA A 423 3.99 -7.31 -10.86
CA ALA A 423 3.55 -5.93 -10.68
C ALA A 423 3.96 -5.00 -11.85
N TYR A 424 4.58 -5.55 -12.90
CA TYR A 424 5.07 -4.77 -14.03
C TYR A 424 3.93 -4.29 -14.95
N ILE A 425 2.82 -5.03 -14.98
CA ILE A 425 1.59 -4.66 -15.71
C ILE A 425 0.55 -4.22 -14.69
N GLY A 426 0.64 -2.95 -14.27
CA GLY A 426 -0.40 -2.23 -13.54
C GLY A 426 -0.88 -1.01 -14.34
N SER A 427 -1.99 -0.42 -13.89
CA SER A 427 -2.53 0.81 -14.44
C SER A 427 -3.20 1.64 -13.35
N GLU A 428 -2.90 2.93 -13.34
CA GLU A 428 -3.53 3.96 -12.52
C GLU A 428 -5.05 4.09 -12.78
N TYR A 429 -5.50 3.67 -13.96
CA TYR A 429 -6.91 3.66 -14.37
C TYR A 429 -7.66 2.40 -13.92
N ALA A 430 -6.98 1.43 -13.27
CA ALA A 430 -7.57 0.14 -12.92
C ALA A 430 -8.87 0.28 -12.11
N GLY A 431 -8.91 1.20 -11.13
CA GLY A 431 -10.09 1.45 -10.32
C GLY A 431 -11.31 1.89 -11.14
N LYS A 432 -11.09 2.84 -12.07
CA LYS A 432 -12.14 3.33 -12.98
C LYS A 432 -12.67 2.19 -13.86
N ILE A 433 -11.78 1.43 -14.50
CA ILE A 433 -12.15 0.34 -15.41
C ILE A 433 -12.96 -0.73 -14.67
N LEU A 434 -12.54 -1.11 -13.46
CA LEU A 434 -13.24 -2.10 -12.65
C LEU A 434 -14.63 -1.60 -12.23
N HIS A 435 -14.75 -0.34 -11.81
CA HIS A 435 -16.03 0.27 -11.46
C HIS A 435 -17.00 0.27 -12.67
N GLU A 436 -16.55 0.70 -13.85
CA GLU A 436 -17.35 0.67 -15.09
C GLU A 436 -17.81 -0.75 -15.47
N ASN A 437 -17.07 -1.77 -15.03
CA ASN A 437 -17.41 -3.19 -15.22
C ASN A 437 -18.26 -3.79 -14.08
N ASN A 438 -18.81 -2.96 -13.18
CA ASN A 438 -19.61 -3.36 -12.01
C ASN A 438 -18.85 -4.24 -11.01
N LEU A 439 -17.57 -3.98 -10.81
CA LEU A 439 -16.74 -4.63 -9.80
C LEU A 439 -16.43 -3.66 -8.66
N THR A 440 -16.39 -4.19 -7.44
CA THR A 440 -16.04 -3.41 -6.24
C THR A 440 -14.54 -3.19 -6.19
N VAL A 441 -14.14 -1.93 -6.01
CA VAL A 441 -12.74 -1.53 -5.83
C VAL A 441 -12.57 -1.01 -4.41
N VAL A 442 -11.47 -1.41 -3.76
CA VAL A 442 -11.02 -0.86 -2.48
C VAL A 442 -9.53 -0.53 -2.57
N TYR A 443 -9.08 0.48 -1.83
CA TYR A 443 -7.66 0.85 -1.75
C TYR A 443 -7.08 0.48 -0.39
N VAL A 444 -5.85 -0.02 -0.40
CA VAL A 444 -5.18 -0.59 0.78
C VAL A 444 -3.76 -0.09 0.94
N SER A 445 -3.23 -0.13 2.15
CA SER A 445 -1.86 0.31 2.44
C SER A 445 -0.82 -0.80 2.24
N ASP A 446 -1.20 -2.05 2.50
CA ASP A 446 -0.26 -3.16 2.69
C ASP A 446 0.85 -2.79 3.70
N ASN A 447 0.50 -1.98 4.71
CA ASN A 447 1.47 -1.39 5.63
C ASN A 447 2.37 -2.47 6.25
N PRO A 448 3.70 -2.35 6.20
CA PRO A 448 4.41 -1.10 5.95
C PRO A 448 4.85 -0.86 4.50
N VAL A 449 4.28 -1.46 3.46
CA VAL A 449 4.65 -1.09 2.07
C VAL A 449 4.35 0.38 1.81
N ILE A 450 3.07 0.78 1.82
CA ILE A 450 2.67 2.19 1.85
C ILE A 450 2.40 2.60 3.30
N ASN A 451 2.65 3.86 3.65
CA ASN A 451 2.31 4.39 4.97
C ASN A 451 0.78 4.41 5.16
N ALA A 452 0.25 3.55 6.04
CA ALA A 452 -1.19 3.47 6.31
C ALA A 452 -1.81 4.78 6.83
N GLN A 453 -1.03 5.69 7.43
CA GLN A 453 -1.48 7.05 7.77
C GLN A 453 -2.05 7.79 6.55
N HIS A 454 -1.64 7.43 5.34
CA HIS A 454 -2.02 8.10 4.10
C HIS A 454 -2.80 7.19 3.15
N VAL A 455 -3.37 6.07 3.61
CA VAL A 455 -4.11 5.13 2.73
C VAL A 455 -5.29 5.80 1.99
N LEU A 456 -5.91 6.82 2.58
CA LEU A 456 -6.96 7.60 1.92
C LEU A 456 -6.44 8.34 0.67
N PHE A 457 -5.15 8.69 0.65
CA PHE A 457 -4.52 9.32 -0.50
C PHE A 457 -4.48 8.39 -1.73
N GLU A 458 -4.47 7.07 -1.55
CA GLU A 458 -4.63 6.12 -2.66
C GLU A 458 -6.00 6.28 -3.35
N ALA A 459 -7.06 6.49 -2.57
CA ALA A 459 -8.39 6.81 -3.12
C ALA A 459 -8.44 8.19 -3.78
N ALA A 460 -7.69 9.18 -3.25
CA ALA A 460 -7.54 10.49 -3.89
C ALA A 460 -6.88 10.38 -5.27
N LYS A 461 -5.79 9.59 -5.37
CA LYS A 461 -5.12 9.30 -6.64
C LYS A 461 -6.05 8.57 -7.61
N ALA A 462 -6.83 7.61 -7.15
CA ALA A 462 -7.85 6.97 -7.98
C ALA A 462 -8.88 7.96 -8.57
N TYR A 463 -9.31 8.93 -7.76
CA TYR A 463 -10.18 10.02 -8.20
C TYR A 463 -9.49 10.91 -9.24
N HIS A 464 -8.20 11.22 -9.05
CA HIS A 464 -7.39 11.90 -10.07
C HIS A 464 -7.42 11.16 -11.41
N TYR A 465 -7.32 9.83 -11.38
CA TYR A 465 -7.36 8.96 -12.57
C TYR A 465 -8.77 8.54 -13.02
N GLY A 466 -9.81 9.26 -12.57
CA GLY A 466 -11.16 9.19 -13.14
C GLY A 466 -12.13 8.25 -12.44
N LEU A 467 -11.77 7.67 -11.29
CA LEU A 467 -12.74 7.01 -10.42
C LEU A 467 -13.75 8.06 -9.89
N PRO A 468 -15.07 7.80 -9.85
CA PRO A 468 -16.02 8.76 -9.29
C PRO A 468 -15.78 9.07 -7.81
N TYR A 469 -15.95 10.33 -7.42
CA TYR A 469 -15.72 10.82 -6.05
C TYR A 469 -16.39 9.95 -4.97
N HIS A 470 -17.67 9.62 -5.17
CA HIS A 470 -18.42 8.80 -4.21
C HIS A 470 -17.87 7.37 -4.07
N VAL A 471 -17.32 6.81 -5.16
CA VAL A 471 -16.69 5.49 -5.18
C VAL A 471 -15.32 5.56 -4.52
N ALA A 472 -14.54 6.61 -4.80
CA ALA A 472 -13.25 6.85 -4.16
C ALA A 472 -13.40 6.93 -2.63
N LEU A 473 -14.33 7.75 -2.09
CA LEU A 473 -14.58 7.75 -0.64
C LEU A 473 -15.10 6.41 -0.13
N ALA A 474 -16.04 5.77 -0.83
CA ALA A 474 -16.56 4.46 -0.43
C ALA A 474 -15.48 3.37 -0.39
N SER A 475 -14.47 3.44 -1.26
CA SER A 475 -13.40 2.45 -1.43
C SER A 475 -12.48 2.30 -0.20
N VAL A 476 -12.52 3.27 0.72
CA VAL A 476 -11.77 3.27 1.99
C VAL A 476 -12.69 3.43 3.22
N THR A 477 -14.02 3.39 3.02
CA THR A 477 -15.03 3.52 4.11
C THR A 477 -16.06 2.39 4.06
N SER A 478 -17.18 2.58 3.34
CA SER A 478 -18.32 1.66 3.35
C SER A 478 -18.05 0.35 2.59
N ALA A 479 -17.35 0.39 1.46
CA ALA A 479 -17.01 -0.82 0.71
C ALA A 479 -16.11 -1.79 1.49
N PRO A 480 -14.96 -1.38 2.08
CA PRO A 480 -14.15 -2.26 2.91
C PRO A 480 -14.90 -2.74 4.16
N ALA A 481 -15.72 -1.90 4.82
CA ALA A 481 -16.55 -2.34 5.94
C ALA A 481 -17.53 -3.46 5.55
N GLU A 482 -18.21 -3.32 4.40
CA GLU A 482 -19.03 -4.38 3.83
C GLU A 482 -18.20 -5.62 3.55
N LEU A 483 -17.00 -5.48 2.96
CA LEU A 483 -16.10 -6.59 2.68
C LEU A 483 -15.71 -7.39 3.94
N LEU A 484 -15.55 -6.72 5.07
CA LEU A 484 -15.25 -7.40 6.33
C LEU A 484 -16.47 -8.06 6.99
N GLY A 485 -17.69 -7.93 6.44
CA GLY A 485 -18.91 -8.39 7.11
C GLY A 485 -19.29 -7.47 8.29
N LEU A 486 -18.80 -6.24 8.29
CA LEU A 486 -19.03 -5.21 9.33
C LEU A 486 -19.78 -3.99 8.78
N GLY A 487 -20.33 -4.06 7.57
CA GLY A 487 -21.02 -2.94 6.89
C GLY A 487 -22.29 -2.43 7.58
N LYS A 488 -22.79 -3.14 8.59
CA LYS A 488 -23.87 -2.68 9.49
C LYS A 488 -23.36 -1.89 10.70
N ARG A 489 -22.06 -1.90 10.96
CA ARG A 489 -21.42 -1.28 12.13
C ARG A 489 -20.40 -0.20 11.75
N LEU A 490 -19.72 -0.34 10.61
CA LEU A 490 -18.61 0.52 10.20
C LEU A 490 -18.86 1.16 8.83
N GLY A 491 -18.04 2.15 8.48
CA GLY A 491 -17.98 2.73 7.13
C GLY A 491 -19.08 3.74 6.80
N LYS A 492 -20.04 4.00 7.69
CA LYS A 492 -21.12 5.00 7.49
C LYS A 492 -21.37 5.83 8.74
N VAL A 493 -21.80 7.08 8.56
CA VAL A 493 -22.20 7.98 9.64
C VAL A 493 -23.71 7.87 9.84
N LYS A 494 -24.16 6.83 10.56
CA LYS A 494 -25.59 6.51 10.74
C LYS A 494 -25.92 6.04 12.15
N PRO A 495 -27.15 6.28 12.65
CA PRO A 495 -27.60 5.73 13.93
C PRO A 495 -27.40 4.21 14.04
N GLY A 496 -26.89 3.78 15.19
CA GLY A 496 -26.58 2.38 15.48
C GLY A 496 -25.25 1.89 14.94
N PHE A 497 -24.50 2.68 14.15
CA PHE A 497 -23.13 2.35 13.76
C PHE A 497 -22.18 2.63 14.92
N ASP A 498 -21.02 1.97 14.92
CA ASP A 498 -19.96 2.28 15.88
C ASP A 498 -19.53 3.73 15.72
N ALA A 499 -19.25 4.42 16.82
CA ALA A 499 -18.84 5.82 16.83
C ALA A 499 -17.37 6.01 16.41
N ASP A 500 -17.06 5.57 15.19
CA ASP A 500 -15.77 5.68 14.54
C ASP A 500 -15.86 6.80 13.49
N ILE A 501 -15.31 7.97 13.80
CA ILE A 501 -15.53 9.22 13.05
C ILE A 501 -14.20 9.95 12.85
N ALA A 502 -14.00 10.58 11.70
CA ALA A 502 -12.90 11.50 11.45
C ALA A 502 -13.43 12.86 10.99
N VAL A 503 -12.92 13.94 11.60
CA VAL A 503 -13.15 15.33 11.16
C VAL A 503 -11.88 15.82 10.47
N TRP A 504 -12.02 16.42 9.29
CA TRP A 504 -10.92 16.76 8.38
C TRP A 504 -10.72 18.27 8.26
N ASP A 505 -9.48 18.69 8.02
CA ASP A 505 -9.14 20.09 7.78
C ASP A 505 -9.46 20.59 6.36
N SER A 506 -9.60 19.66 5.39
CA SER A 506 -9.94 19.91 3.99
C SER A 506 -10.87 18.83 3.42
N ASP A 507 -11.09 18.80 2.09
CA ASP A 507 -11.63 17.59 1.45
C ASP A 507 -10.74 16.41 1.79
N PRO A 508 -11.27 15.26 2.24
CA PRO A 508 -10.45 14.08 2.43
C PRO A 508 -9.68 13.71 1.16
N LEU A 509 -10.27 13.85 -0.03
CA LEU A 509 -9.58 13.50 -1.29
C LEU A 509 -8.58 14.57 -1.77
N SER A 510 -8.34 15.65 -1.03
CA SER A 510 -7.34 16.67 -1.39
C SER A 510 -5.92 16.26 -1.03
N VAL A 511 -4.94 16.81 -1.76
CA VAL A 511 -3.52 16.68 -1.41
C VAL A 511 -3.26 17.28 -0.02
N GLY A 512 -2.58 16.53 0.84
CA GLY A 512 -2.26 16.93 2.21
C GLY A 512 -3.43 16.92 3.19
N ALA A 513 -4.62 16.43 2.83
CA ALA A 513 -5.77 16.35 3.75
C ALA A 513 -5.40 15.66 5.07
N THR A 514 -5.73 16.28 6.20
CA THR A 514 -5.31 15.80 7.53
C THR A 514 -6.50 15.77 8.49
N PRO A 515 -6.68 14.69 9.27
CA PRO A 515 -7.65 14.68 10.35
C PRO A 515 -7.30 15.68 11.44
N VAL A 516 -8.30 16.46 11.85
CA VAL A 516 -8.25 17.36 13.01
C VAL A 516 -8.53 16.58 14.29
N GLN A 517 -9.48 15.65 14.24
CA GLN A 517 -9.83 14.79 15.36
C GLN A 517 -10.40 13.47 14.85
N VAL A 518 -10.12 12.39 15.60
CA VAL A 518 -10.61 11.05 15.32
C VAL A 518 -11.27 10.50 16.58
N TRP A 519 -12.45 9.92 16.42
CA TRP A 519 -13.11 9.14 17.46
C TRP A 519 -13.10 7.68 17.09
N ILE A 520 -12.82 6.81 18.06
CA ILE A 520 -12.95 5.36 17.93
C ILE A 520 -13.78 4.89 19.11
N ASP A 521 -14.85 4.14 18.83
CA ASP A 521 -15.84 3.74 19.83
C ASP A 521 -16.33 4.94 20.68
N GLY A 522 -16.48 6.11 20.05
CA GLY A 522 -16.98 7.35 20.66
C GLY A 522 -16.00 8.09 21.55
N THR A 523 -14.77 7.59 21.69
CA THR A 523 -13.72 8.25 22.48
C THR A 523 -12.79 9.04 21.57
N ALA A 524 -12.46 10.28 21.91
CA ALA A 524 -11.51 11.10 21.15
C ALA A 524 -10.10 10.51 21.26
N GLN A 525 -9.39 10.37 20.14
CA GLN A 525 -8.05 9.76 20.12
C GLN A 525 -6.93 10.78 20.38
N PHE A 526 -7.20 12.07 20.19
CA PHE A 526 -6.24 13.15 20.42
C PHE A 526 -6.77 14.15 21.43
N GLU A 527 -6.00 14.42 22.49
CA GLU A 527 -6.35 15.40 23.52
C GLU A 527 -6.12 16.83 23.02
N ASP A 528 -4.92 17.08 22.49
CA ASP A 528 -4.47 18.37 21.97
C ASP A 528 -3.93 18.20 20.54
N PRO A 529 -4.79 17.89 19.54
CA PRO A 529 -4.33 17.69 18.17
C PRO A 529 -3.74 18.99 17.59
N VAL A 530 -2.66 18.86 16.82
CA VAL A 530 -2.15 19.98 16.02
C VAL A 530 -3.13 20.25 14.87
N GLU A 531 -3.76 21.41 14.88
CA GLU A 531 -4.62 21.84 13.78
C GLU A 531 -3.84 22.65 12.74
N LEU A 532 -3.93 22.25 11.48
CA LEU A 532 -3.41 23.03 10.36
C LEU A 532 -4.48 24.03 9.91
N MET A 533 -4.12 25.32 9.89
CA MET A 533 -5.00 26.38 9.41
C MET A 533 -4.98 26.44 7.89
N LYS A 534 -5.79 25.59 7.25
CA LYS A 534 -5.99 25.58 5.80
C LYS A 534 -7.22 26.41 5.41
N SER A 535 -7.21 27.02 4.23
CA SER A 535 -8.39 27.73 3.71
C SER A 535 -9.55 26.74 3.60
N GLN A 536 -10.64 26.99 4.33
CA GLN A 536 -11.87 26.22 4.17
C GLN A 536 -12.47 26.54 2.80
N GLU A 537 -12.30 25.64 1.84
CA GLU A 537 -13.08 25.68 0.60
C GLU A 537 -14.53 25.36 0.95
N ALA A 538 -15.47 26.13 0.41
CA ALA A 538 -16.87 25.79 0.51
C ALA A 538 -17.08 24.36 -0.03
N ALA A 539 -17.94 23.55 0.61
CA ALA A 539 -18.27 22.24 0.10
C ALA A 539 -18.79 22.36 -1.33
N THR A 540 -17.93 22.08 -2.30
CA THR A 540 -18.25 22.15 -3.71
C THR A 540 -19.19 21.00 -4.05
N SER A 541 -20.06 21.22 -5.04
CA SER A 541 -20.83 20.15 -5.63
C SER A 541 -19.89 19.03 -6.08
N ILE A 542 -20.24 17.77 -5.80
CA ILE A 542 -19.50 16.61 -6.28
C ILE A 542 -19.36 16.74 -7.80
N GLU A 543 -18.14 17.00 -8.27
CA GLU A 543 -17.89 17.16 -9.69
C GLU A 543 -17.93 15.79 -10.39
N LYS A 544 -18.41 15.79 -11.63
CA LYS A 544 -18.28 14.59 -12.47
C LYS A 544 -16.79 14.31 -12.72
N PRO A 545 -16.38 13.04 -12.81
CA PRO A 545 -15.03 12.70 -13.24
C PRO A 545 -14.71 13.42 -14.55
N ALA A 546 -13.60 14.14 -14.58
CA ALA A 546 -13.10 14.70 -15.83
C ALA A 546 -12.70 13.56 -16.77
N GLU A 547 -12.90 13.77 -18.08
CA GLU A 547 -12.34 12.88 -19.09
C GLU A 547 -10.81 12.94 -19.01
N VAL A 548 -10.17 11.79 -18.82
CA VAL A 548 -8.71 11.67 -18.73
C VAL A 548 -8.19 11.06 -20.02
N VAL A 549 -7.31 11.79 -20.69
CA VAL A 549 -6.63 11.35 -21.92
C VAL A 549 -5.36 10.61 -21.50
N GLU A 550 -5.30 9.30 -21.77
CA GLU A 550 -4.21 8.44 -21.29
C GLU A 550 -2.93 8.58 -22.12
N GLU A 551 -3.06 8.75 -23.44
CA GLU A 551 -1.95 8.78 -24.39
C GLU A 551 -1.83 10.16 -25.07
N PRO A 552 -0.66 10.83 -25.00
CA PRO A 552 -0.48 12.14 -25.62
C PRO A 552 -0.23 12.06 -27.13
N SER A 553 -0.58 13.13 -27.83
CA SER A 553 -0.14 13.39 -29.20
C SER A 553 1.16 14.20 -29.20
N LYS A 554 2.06 13.95 -30.16
CA LYS A 554 3.28 14.75 -30.35
C LYS A 554 3.04 15.91 -31.31
N LEU A 555 3.40 17.12 -30.89
CA LEU A 555 3.31 18.34 -31.70
C LEU A 555 4.58 19.18 -31.55
N ASP A 556 5.08 19.74 -32.66
CA ASP A 556 6.23 20.64 -32.62
C ASP A 556 5.83 22.07 -32.25
N THR A 557 4.61 22.47 -32.62
CA THR A 557 4.07 23.82 -32.41
C THR A 557 2.65 23.74 -31.85
N VAL A 558 2.41 24.41 -30.72
CA VAL A 558 1.12 24.42 -30.02
C VAL A 558 0.90 25.76 -29.31
N LEU A 559 -0.35 26.18 -29.23
CA LEU A 559 -0.78 27.44 -28.65
C LEU A 559 -1.65 27.19 -27.42
N PHE A 560 -1.39 27.90 -26.32
CA PHE A 560 -2.23 27.87 -25.12
C PHE A 560 -2.86 29.23 -24.85
N THR A 561 -4.12 29.20 -24.47
CA THR A 561 -4.85 30.37 -23.95
C THR A 561 -5.38 30.05 -22.55
N GLY A 562 -5.65 31.06 -21.73
CA GLY A 562 -6.18 30.84 -20.38
C GLY A 562 -5.14 30.48 -19.33
N VAL A 563 -3.85 30.72 -19.59
CA VAL A 563 -2.77 30.55 -18.59
C VAL A 563 -2.85 31.68 -17.58
N LYS A 564 -3.08 31.36 -16.31
CA LYS A 564 -3.21 32.34 -15.22
C LYS A 564 -1.95 32.50 -14.39
N LYS A 565 -1.18 31.42 -14.20
CA LYS A 565 0.08 31.44 -13.44
C LYS A 565 1.24 30.90 -14.26
N VAL A 566 2.40 31.55 -14.13
CA VAL A 566 3.65 31.14 -14.77
C VAL A 566 4.75 31.08 -13.72
N PHE A 567 5.31 29.89 -13.52
CA PHE A 567 6.38 29.61 -12.56
C PHE A 567 7.64 29.08 -13.28
N LEU A 568 8.37 29.99 -13.91
CA LEU A 568 9.68 29.77 -14.55
C LEU A 568 10.77 30.60 -13.83
N GLU A 569 12.07 30.32 -14.01
CA GLU A 569 13.16 30.97 -13.21
C GLU A 569 13.51 32.40 -13.60
N ASP A 570 13.15 32.88 -14.79
CA ASP A 570 13.39 34.28 -15.11
C ASP A 570 12.54 35.10 -14.13
N GLU A 571 13.13 36.06 -13.43
CA GLU A 571 12.56 36.91 -12.33
C GLU A 571 11.19 37.56 -12.63
N LYS A 572 10.61 37.30 -13.80
CA LYS A 572 9.22 37.54 -14.16
C LYS A 572 8.35 36.35 -13.75
N THR A 573 7.96 36.32 -12.47
CA THR A 573 6.69 35.67 -12.12
C THR A 573 5.58 36.45 -12.82
N TYR A 574 5.00 35.89 -13.90
CA TYR A 574 3.76 36.42 -14.44
C TYR A 574 2.61 35.88 -13.58
N GLU A 575 2.39 36.53 -12.44
CA GLU A 575 1.14 36.45 -11.69
C GLU A 575 0.22 37.54 -12.23
N SER A 576 -0.42 37.28 -13.37
CA SER A 576 -1.51 38.14 -13.78
C SER A 576 -2.72 37.80 -12.91
N ILE A 577 -2.98 38.65 -11.91
CA ILE A 577 -4.14 38.55 -11.03
C ILE A 577 -5.46 38.72 -11.82
N ASP A 578 -5.46 39.40 -12.98
CA ASP A 578 -6.71 39.79 -13.66
C ASP A 578 -6.89 39.39 -15.14
N LYS A 579 -5.83 39.04 -15.90
CA LYS A 579 -5.93 38.67 -17.33
C LYS A 579 -5.09 37.45 -17.74
N PRO A 580 -5.71 36.30 -18.06
CA PRO A 580 -4.97 35.15 -18.57
C PRO A 580 -4.09 35.51 -19.76
N VAL A 581 -2.90 34.91 -19.82
CA VAL A 581 -1.93 35.13 -20.89
C VAL A 581 -1.99 34.01 -21.93
N ASN A 582 -1.55 34.35 -23.14
CA ASN A 582 -1.34 33.39 -24.21
C ASN A 582 0.11 32.88 -24.15
N VAL A 583 0.32 31.60 -24.46
CA VAL A 583 1.63 30.98 -24.54
C VAL A 583 1.80 30.36 -25.92
N VAL A 584 2.92 30.68 -26.57
CA VAL A 584 3.30 30.14 -27.87
C VAL A 584 4.45 29.17 -27.65
N ILE A 585 4.27 27.94 -28.14
CA ILE A 585 5.32 26.92 -28.16
C ILE A 585 5.62 26.61 -29.61
N HIS A 586 6.90 26.72 -29.98
CA HIS A 586 7.37 26.54 -31.34
C HIS A 586 8.66 25.71 -31.32
N ASN A 587 8.69 24.65 -32.10
CA ASN A 587 9.77 23.65 -32.14
C ASN A 587 10.10 23.12 -30.73
N GLY A 588 9.06 22.76 -29.97
CA GLY A 588 9.19 22.20 -28.63
C GLY A 588 9.70 23.17 -27.56
N LYS A 589 9.84 24.47 -27.87
CA LYS A 589 10.36 25.49 -26.95
C LYS A 589 9.34 26.60 -26.75
N ILE A 590 9.31 27.14 -25.54
CA ILE A 590 8.51 28.33 -25.24
C ILE A 590 9.11 29.50 -26.03
N SER A 591 8.39 29.99 -27.04
CA SER A 591 8.83 31.14 -27.85
C SER A 591 8.31 32.46 -27.26
N CYS A 592 7.12 32.43 -26.67
CA CYS A 592 6.56 33.60 -26.02
C CYS A 592 5.49 33.31 -24.94
N ILE A 593 5.38 34.21 -23.97
CA ILE A 593 4.36 34.29 -22.92
C ILE A 593 3.79 35.72 -22.88
N GLY A 594 2.46 35.89 -22.91
CA GLY A 594 1.81 37.20 -22.70
C GLY A 594 1.53 37.99 -23.98
N THR A 595 2.10 39.20 -24.09
CA THR A 595 1.74 40.25 -25.06
C THR A 595 2.12 39.96 -26.52
N CYS A 596 2.41 38.72 -26.87
CA CYS A 596 2.75 38.30 -28.23
C CYS A 596 1.53 37.93 -29.06
N ASP A 597 0.48 38.73 -29.01
CA ASP A 597 -0.72 38.51 -29.80
C ASP A 597 -0.39 38.43 -31.31
N GLN A 598 0.59 39.19 -31.79
CA GLN A 598 1.02 39.11 -33.20
C GLN A 598 1.66 37.77 -33.56
N GLU A 599 2.58 37.28 -32.71
CA GLU A 599 3.22 35.96 -32.90
C GLU A 599 2.19 34.84 -32.75
N PHE A 600 1.32 34.94 -31.75
CA PHE A 600 0.23 34.01 -31.53
C PHE A 600 -0.70 33.93 -32.74
N GLN A 601 -1.13 35.06 -33.30
CA GLN A 601 -1.97 35.10 -34.50
C GLN A 601 -1.23 34.57 -35.74
N ALA A 602 0.06 34.88 -35.89
CA ALA A 602 0.87 34.37 -36.98
C ALA A 602 1.02 32.85 -36.94
N VAL A 603 1.29 32.28 -35.75
CA VAL A 603 1.37 30.83 -35.53
C VAL A 603 0.00 30.17 -35.62
N ALA A 604 -1.06 30.81 -35.15
CA ALA A 604 -2.43 30.28 -35.30
C ALA A 604 -2.81 30.17 -36.78
N ALA A 605 -2.40 31.14 -37.61
CA ALA A 605 -2.65 31.14 -39.05
C ALA A 605 -1.95 29.99 -39.81
N THR A 606 -0.93 29.34 -39.24
CA THR A 606 -0.29 28.16 -39.84
C THR A 606 -1.08 26.87 -39.60
N GLY A 607 -2.17 26.92 -38.84
CA GLY A 607 -2.98 25.76 -38.46
C GLY A 607 -2.51 25.08 -37.18
N ALA A 608 -1.62 25.72 -36.39
CA ALA A 608 -1.18 25.20 -35.10
C ALA A 608 -2.37 24.94 -34.15
N LYS A 609 -2.31 23.83 -33.41
CA LYS A 609 -3.36 23.47 -32.46
C LYS A 609 -3.42 24.49 -31.33
N THR A 610 -4.62 25.01 -31.05
CA THR A 610 -4.87 25.89 -29.91
C THR A 610 -5.63 25.14 -28.82
N ILE A 611 -5.16 25.26 -27.57
CA ILE A 611 -5.74 24.62 -26.39
C ILE A 611 -6.15 25.72 -25.41
N ALA A 612 -7.43 25.71 -25.02
CA ALA A 612 -7.96 26.63 -24.03
C ALA A 612 -7.96 25.98 -22.65
N LEU A 613 -7.31 26.64 -21.70
CA LEU A 613 -7.23 26.22 -20.29
C LEU A 613 -8.26 26.99 -19.47
N LYS A 614 -8.88 26.33 -18.48
CA LYS A 614 -9.83 26.99 -17.57
C LYS A 614 -9.09 27.73 -16.44
N ASN A 615 -8.06 27.09 -15.91
CA ASN A 615 -7.20 27.58 -14.84
C ASN A 615 -5.75 27.19 -15.13
N GLY A 616 -5.18 27.69 -16.23
CA GLY A 616 -3.91 27.21 -16.74
C GLY A 616 -2.69 27.59 -15.89
N TYR A 617 -1.78 26.64 -15.70
CA TYR A 617 -0.47 26.85 -15.09
C TYR A 617 0.61 26.45 -16.09
N LEU A 618 1.62 27.31 -16.24
CA LEU A 618 2.88 26.99 -16.93
C LEU A 618 3.99 26.91 -15.90
N THR A 619 4.60 25.75 -15.74
CA THR A 619 5.65 25.50 -14.74
C THR A 619 6.87 24.88 -15.38
N ARG A 620 7.98 24.84 -14.64
CA ARG A 620 9.06 23.90 -14.95
C ARG A 620 8.53 22.47 -14.92
N SER A 621 9.12 21.60 -15.72
CA SER A 621 9.00 20.16 -15.53
C SER A 621 9.72 19.73 -14.25
N PHE A 622 9.34 18.57 -13.74
CA PHE A 622 9.94 17.99 -12.56
C PHE A 622 11.24 17.27 -12.89
N THR A 623 12.08 17.11 -11.87
CA THR A 623 13.31 16.31 -11.91
C THR A 623 13.22 15.22 -10.86
N ALA A 624 13.35 13.96 -11.26
CA ALA A 624 13.47 12.86 -10.32
C ALA A 624 14.90 12.74 -9.80
N VAL A 625 15.07 12.43 -8.52
CA VAL A 625 16.37 12.14 -7.91
C VAL A 625 16.20 11.04 -6.86
N GLY A 626 17.16 10.14 -6.76
CA GLY A 626 16.99 8.91 -5.97
C GLY A 626 16.36 7.79 -6.81
N GLY A 627 15.91 6.73 -6.15
CA GLY A 627 15.49 5.51 -6.84
C GLY A 627 16.59 4.92 -7.73
N THR A 628 16.18 4.20 -8.77
CA THR A 628 17.06 3.47 -9.70
C THR A 628 16.70 3.72 -11.17
N LEU A 629 16.00 4.82 -11.47
CA LEU A 629 15.59 5.19 -12.82
C LEU A 629 16.75 5.12 -13.82
N GLY A 630 16.52 4.47 -14.95
CA GLY A 630 17.52 4.27 -15.99
C GLY A 630 18.67 3.32 -15.61
N LEU A 631 18.62 2.68 -14.45
CA LEU A 631 19.59 1.67 -14.00
C LEU A 631 18.93 0.33 -13.64
N SER A 632 17.61 0.36 -13.41
CA SER A 632 16.75 -0.79 -13.10
C SER A 632 15.39 -0.62 -13.79
N GLU A 633 14.95 -1.64 -14.53
CA GLU A 633 13.61 -1.65 -15.12
C GLU A 633 12.56 -2.32 -14.22
N ILE A 634 12.91 -3.42 -13.55
CA ILE A 634 12.04 -4.11 -12.56
C ILE A 634 12.87 -4.42 -11.32
N ASP A 635 12.51 -3.82 -10.18
CA ASP A 635 13.43 -3.69 -9.04
C ASP A 635 13.80 -5.02 -8.40
N ALA A 636 12.85 -5.95 -8.30
CA ALA A 636 13.08 -7.30 -7.77
C ALA A 636 13.64 -8.30 -8.82
N GLU A 637 13.93 -7.87 -10.05
CA GLU A 637 14.42 -8.74 -11.11
C GLU A 637 15.86 -8.40 -11.50
N ASP A 638 16.80 -9.21 -11.02
CA ASP A 638 18.24 -9.09 -11.28
C ASP A 638 18.59 -8.98 -12.77
N ALA A 639 17.83 -9.65 -13.64
CA ALA A 639 18.06 -9.61 -15.09
C ALA A 639 17.74 -8.25 -15.74
N THR A 640 17.11 -7.34 -14.99
CA THR A 640 16.63 -6.06 -15.49
C THR A 640 17.28 -4.86 -14.80
N ASN A 641 18.23 -5.09 -13.89
CA ASN A 641 19.02 -4.06 -13.24
C ASN A 641 20.52 -4.25 -13.53
N ASN A 642 21.29 -3.17 -13.37
CA ASN A 642 22.73 -3.19 -13.60
C ASN A 642 23.57 -3.61 -12.38
N GLY A 643 22.90 -4.03 -11.29
CA GLY A 643 23.49 -4.64 -10.10
C GLY A 643 24.21 -3.68 -9.15
N PRO A 644 24.05 -3.84 -7.82
CA PRO A 644 24.86 -3.09 -6.86
C PRO A 644 26.30 -3.61 -6.81
N ASN A 645 27.26 -2.72 -6.56
CA ASN A 645 28.65 -3.10 -6.25
C ASN A 645 29.20 -2.31 -5.05
N PRO A 646 29.31 -2.93 -3.86
CA PRO A 646 29.77 -2.22 -2.66
C PRO A 646 31.30 -2.06 -2.58
N LEU A 647 32.07 -2.66 -3.49
CA LEU A 647 33.53 -2.74 -3.38
C LEU A 647 34.26 -1.83 -4.36
N ILE A 648 33.65 -1.54 -5.51
CA ILE A 648 34.29 -0.84 -6.62
C ILE A 648 33.57 0.48 -6.87
N PHE A 649 34.34 1.56 -6.90
CA PHE A 649 33.84 2.87 -7.25
C PHE A 649 33.37 2.86 -8.71
N SER A 650 32.09 3.12 -8.93
CA SER A 650 31.43 2.97 -10.22
C SER A 650 30.86 4.29 -10.73
N ARG A 651 30.50 4.37 -12.01
CA ARG A 651 29.90 5.56 -12.60
C ARG A 651 28.55 5.17 -13.17
N ALA A 652 27.48 5.85 -12.74
CA ALA A 652 26.12 5.50 -13.16
C ALA A 652 25.92 5.64 -14.69
N ILE A 653 26.64 6.56 -15.33
CA ILE A 653 26.60 6.75 -16.79
C ILE A 653 27.00 5.49 -17.57
N ASP A 654 27.91 4.68 -17.03
CA ASP A 654 28.42 3.49 -17.71
C ASP A 654 27.39 2.33 -17.68
N GLY A 655 26.39 2.40 -16.81
CA GLY A 655 25.29 1.45 -16.69
C GLY A 655 23.91 2.02 -17.07
N LEU A 656 23.86 3.22 -17.66
CA LEU A 656 22.62 3.92 -17.99
C LEU A 656 21.90 3.25 -19.16
N ALA A 657 20.73 2.69 -18.86
CA ALA A 657 19.78 2.13 -19.81
C ALA A 657 18.60 3.10 -19.98
N LEU A 658 18.39 3.56 -21.21
CA LEU A 658 17.29 4.47 -21.58
C LEU A 658 16.19 3.71 -22.32
N ASP A 659 15.16 4.41 -22.83
CA ASP A 659 14.02 3.79 -23.52
C ASP A 659 13.25 2.75 -22.67
N SER A 660 13.06 3.07 -21.39
CA SER A 660 12.49 2.19 -20.37
C SER A 660 11.02 2.55 -20.09
N LYS A 661 10.19 1.59 -19.63
CA LYS A 661 8.77 1.86 -19.33
C LYS A 661 8.64 2.91 -18.22
N LYS A 662 9.46 2.79 -17.17
CA LYS A 662 9.51 3.77 -16.07
C LYS A 662 9.86 5.17 -16.57
N LEU A 663 10.80 5.28 -17.51
CA LEU A 663 11.22 6.57 -18.09
C LEU A 663 10.15 7.18 -19.01
N HIS A 664 9.47 6.38 -19.83
CA HIS A 664 8.34 6.83 -20.65
C HIS A 664 7.18 7.35 -19.81
N VAL A 665 6.89 6.64 -18.71
CA VAL A 665 5.94 7.10 -17.70
C VAL A 665 6.40 8.42 -17.09
N ALA A 666 7.66 8.53 -16.64
CA ALA A 666 8.19 9.75 -16.06
C ALA A 666 7.98 10.96 -16.97
N SER A 667 8.38 10.79 -18.24
CA SER A 667 8.19 11.77 -19.30
C SER A 667 6.72 12.19 -19.45
N ARG A 668 5.78 11.23 -19.52
CA ARG A 668 4.34 11.49 -19.61
C ARG A 668 3.80 12.32 -18.45
N TYR A 669 4.32 12.09 -17.24
CA TYR A 669 3.85 12.72 -16.01
C TYR A 669 4.65 13.99 -15.61
N GLY A 670 5.31 14.62 -16.58
CA GLY A 670 5.98 15.91 -16.37
C GLY A 670 7.36 15.80 -15.72
N VAL A 671 7.88 14.59 -15.52
CA VAL A 671 9.25 14.33 -15.05
C VAL A 671 10.16 14.14 -16.26
N THR A 672 10.72 15.22 -16.78
CA THR A 672 11.50 15.20 -18.03
C THR A 672 12.98 14.89 -17.83
N ARG A 673 13.44 14.95 -16.57
CA ARG A 673 14.84 14.78 -16.18
C ARG A 673 14.93 13.88 -14.96
N ALA A 674 16.02 13.13 -14.88
CA ALA A 674 16.33 12.28 -13.75
C ALA A 674 17.82 12.37 -13.39
N VAL A 675 18.11 12.15 -12.11
CA VAL A 675 19.46 11.97 -11.58
C VAL A 675 19.52 10.65 -10.82
N SER A 676 20.31 9.71 -11.32
CA SER A 676 20.45 8.39 -10.73
C SER A 676 21.89 8.14 -10.29
N ALA A 677 22.06 7.63 -9.08
CA ALA A 677 23.32 7.14 -8.55
C ALA A 677 23.42 5.62 -8.76
N PRO A 678 24.63 5.02 -8.70
CA PRO A 678 24.79 3.57 -8.90
C PRO A 678 23.90 2.76 -7.95
N VAL A 679 23.24 1.72 -8.47
CA VAL A 679 22.26 0.93 -7.72
C VAL A 679 22.87 0.41 -6.41
N PHE A 680 22.06 0.40 -5.36
CA PHE A 680 22.40 -0.15 -4.05
C PHE A 680 21.23 -1.01 -3.54
N VAL A 681 21.52 -2.12 -2.88
CA VAL A 681 20.53 -3.03 -2.28
C VAL A 681 21.10 -3.56 -0.96
N GLY A 682 20.27 -3.69 0.08
CA GLY A 682 20.58 -4.51 1.27
C GLY A 682 22.01 -4.42 1.81
N GLY A 683 22.35 -3.32 2.49
CA GLY A 683 23.66 -3.13 3.13
C GLY A 683 24.85 -2.86 2.20
N ALA A 684 24.65 -2.94 0.88
CA ALA A 684 25.53 -2.32 -0.09
C ALA A 684 25.34 -0.80 -0.10
N THR A 685 26.41 -0.06 -0.35
CA THR A 685 26.39 1.40 -0.40
C THR A 685 26.35 1.88 -1.84
N HIS A 686 25.67 3.00 -2.13
CA HIS A 686 26.05 3.80 -3.28
C HIS A 686 27.54 4.08 -3.16
N PHE A 687 28.30 3.73 -4.19
CA PHE A 687 29.74 3.89 -4.18
C PHE A 687 30.19 4.27 -5.59
N GLY A 688 30.14 5.57 -5.88
CA GLY A 688 30.37 6.03 -7.24
C GLY A 688 29.84 7.43 -7.57
N THR A 689 29.69 7.72 -8.86
CA THR A 689 29.15 9.00 -9.36
C THR A 689 27.75 8.84 -9.96
N SER A 690 26.88 9.83 -9.74
CA SER A 690 25.56 9.89 -10.38
C SER A 690 25.60 10.47 -11.79
N VAL A 691 24.56 10.22 -12.58
CA VAL A 691 24.37 10.77 -13.93
C VAL A 691 23.06 11.53 -14.01
N GLY A 692 23.09 12.71 -14.64
CA GLY A 692 21.89 13.47 -15.00
C GLY A 692 21.52 13.25 -16.47
N PHE A 693 20.27 12.83 -16.73
CA PHE A 693 19.80 12.45 -18.06
C PHE A 693 18.33 12.83 -18.32
N LEU A 694 17.93 12.82 -19.60
CA LEU A 694 16.55 13.06 -20.03
C LEU A 694 15.74 11.76 -20.03
N THR A 695 14.54 11.80 -19.45
CA THR A 695 13.66 10.60 -19.35
C THR A 695 13.05 10.20 -20.68
N SER A 696 12.96 11.13 -21.64
CA SER A 696 12.44 10.85 -22.99
C SER A 696 13.52 10.38 -23.97
N ALA A 697 14.78 10.27 -23.55
CA ALA A 697 15.86 9.86 -24.44
C ALA A 697 15.83 8.35 -24.71
N LEU A 698 16.26 7.97 -25.91
CA LEU A 698 16.30 6.58 -26.35
C LEU A 698 17.68 5.95 -26.14
N THR A 699 18.75 6.74 -26.34
CA THR A 699 20.12 6.29 -26.13
C THR A 699 20.98 7.43 -25.60
N THR A 700 22.09 7.08 -24.92
CA THR A 700 23.03 8.06 -24.35
C THR A 700 23.82 8.83 -25.41
N LEU A 701 23.78 8.40 -26.67
CA LEU A 701 24.44 9.05 -27.80
C LEU A 701 23.62 10.19 -28.41
N GLU A 702 22.33 10.30 -28.06
CA GLU A 702 21.50 11.40 -28.55
C GLU A 702 21.97 12.72 -27.93
N GLU A 703 21.92 13.78 -28.73
CA GLU A 703 22.34 15.11 -28.29
C GLU A 703 21.50 15.56 -27.08
N GLY A 704 22.18 15.98 -26.01
CA GLY A 704 21.55 16.42 -24.77
C GLY A 704 20.95 15.31 -23.90
N ALA A 705 20.98 14.03 -24.31
CA ALA A 705 20.41 12.92 -23.54
C ALA A 705 21.03 12.80 -22.14
N VAL A 706 22.35 13.02 -22.04
CA VAL A 706 23.07 13.16 -20.77
C VAL A 706 23.44 14.63 -20.59
N PHE A 707 22.83 15.30 -19.63
CA PHE A 707 23.12 16.71 -19.33
C PHE A 707 24.23 16.87 -18.27
N ALA A 708 24.52 15.81 -17.50
CA ALA A 708 25.58 15.82 -16.50
C ALA A 708 26.21 14.42 -16.32
N PRO A 709 27.30 14.10 -17.04
CA PRO A 709 28.07 12.88 -16.82
C PRO A 709 28.90 13.06 -15.53
N ASP A 710 28.66 12.24 -14.51
CA ASP A 710 29.35 12.32 -13.20
C ASP A 710 28.98 13.57 -12.36
N LEU A 711 27.69 13.77 -12.10
CA LEU A 711 27.15 14.96 -11.42
C LEU A 711 27.63 15.11 -9.96
N ALA A 712 27.48 14.07 -9.14
CA ALA A 712 27.86 14.08 -7.73
C ALA A 712 28.51 12.75 -7.32
N VAL A 713 29.34 12.78 -6.28
CA VAL A 713 29.98 11.59 -5.70
C VAL A 713 29.14 11.07 -4.53
N HIS A 714 28.73 9.81 -4.57
CA HIS A 714 27.79 9.21 -3.63
C HIS A 714 28.44 8.19 -2.69
N TYR A 715 28.09 8.29 -1.41
CA TYR A 715 28.35 7.27 -0.38
C TYR A 715 27.09 7.04 0.45
N THR A 716 26.70 5.78 0.66
CA THR A 716 25.67 5.45 1.66
C THR A 716 26.30 5.25 3.04
N LEU A 717 25.77 5.91 4.05
CA LEU A 717 26.25 5.85 5.44
C LEU A 717 25.06 5.70 6.41
N ASP A 718 24.24 4.67 6.18
CA ASP A 718 23.16 4.24 7.05
C ASP A 718 23.53 2.97 7.85
N LEU A 719 22.68 2.51 8.74
CA LEU A 719 22.93 1.29 9.52
C LEU A 719 22.98 0.00 8.68
N ASN A 720 22.59 0.02 7.42
CA ASN A 720 22.65 -1.16 6.56
C ASN A 720 24.10 -1.51 6.20
N VAL A 721 25.04 -0.55 6.25
CA VAL A 721 26.48 -0.82 6.05
C VAL A 721 27.05 -1.88 7.00
N ARG A 722 26.32 -2.19 8.10
CA ARG A 722 26.66 -3.26 9.05
C ARG A 722 26.71 -4.66 8.45
N GLY A 723 26.11 -4.86 7.27
CA GLY A 723 26.23 -6.13 6.54
C GLY A 723 27.65 -6.40 6.01
N SER A 724 28.48 -5.36 5.84
CA SER A 724 29.82 -5.47 5.24
C SER A 724 30.94 -4.84 6.05
N THR A 725 30.65 -3.83 6.88
CA THR A 725 31.62 -3.12 7.72
C THR A 725 30.96 -2.64 9.02
N SER A 726 31.65 -1.88 9.88
CA SER A 726 30.97 -1.18 10.99
C SER A 726 30.60 0.24 10.60
N TYR A 727 29.52 0.77 11.19
CA TYR A 727 29.12 2.16 10.99
C TYR A 727 30.28 3.14 11.25
N SER A 728 31.00 2.95 12.36
CA SER A 728 32.20 3.73 12.70
C SER A 728 33.33 3.60 11.67
N ALA A 729 33.55 2.40 11.14
CA ALA A 729 34.57 2.16 10.11
C ALA A 729 34.20 2.79 8.77
N ALA A 730 32.90 2.84 8.41
CA ALA A 730 32.44 3.51 7.19
C ALA A 730 32.75 5.01 7.22
N PHE A 731 32.37 5.71 8.29
CA PHE A 731 32.71 7.13 8.47
C PHE A 731 34.22 7.37 8.58
N GLY A 732 34.94 6.53 9.33
CA GLY A 732 36.39 6.62 9.44
C GLY A 732 37.10 6.42 8.09
N GLY A 733 36.60 5.49 7.27
CA GLY A 733 37.08 5.25 5.91
C GLY A 733 36.88 6.47 5.00
N LEU A 734 35.68 7.06 5.00
CA LEU A 734 35.40 8.28 4.23
C LEU A 734 36.32 9.44 4.66
N ARG A 735 36.46 9.67 5.97
CA ARG A 735 37.37 10.70 6.51
C ARG A 735 38.79 10.51 5.98
N ASN A 736 39.34 9.30 6.08
CA ASN A 736 40.71 9.02 5.64
C ASN A 736 40.89 9.23 4.13
N LYS A 737 39.91 8.83 3.33
CA LYS A 737 39.90 9.04 1.88
C LYS A 737 39.89 10.53 1.52
N LEU A 738 39.06 11.34 2.18
CA LEU A 738 39.02 12.80 1.97
C LEU A 738 40.32 13.49 2.43
N LEU A 739 40.87 13.11 3.58
CA LEU A 739 42.17 13.63 4.05
C LEU A 739 43.30 13.30 3.07
N THR A 740 43.31 12.08 2.53
CA THR A 740 44.28 11.66 1.51
C THR A 740 44.12 12.51 0.25
N ALA A 741 42.90 12.67 -0.26
CA ALA A 741 42.63 13.51 -1.43
C ALA A 741 43.05 14.98 -1.22
N ALA A 742 42.89 15.51 0.00
CA ALA A 742 43.28 16.86 0.38
C ALA A 742 44.80 17.07 0.51
N THR A 743 45.57 16.02 0.83
CA THR A 743 47.01 16.12 1.12
C THR A 743 47.90 15.58 0.00
N THR A 744 47.39 14.75 -0.90
CA THR A 744 48.15 14.26 -2.05
C THR A 744 48.19 15.31 -3.17
N PRO A 745 49.36 15.86 -3.54
CA PRO A 745 49.45 16.91 -4.56
C PRO A 745 49.26 16.38 -5.99
N GLU A 746 49.67 15.14 -6.27
CA GLU A 746 49.71 14.59 -7.64
C GLU A 746 48.32 14.25 -8.18
N PRO A 747 47.95 14.67 -9.40
CA PRO A 747 46.68 14.25 -10.01
C PRO A 747 46.62 12.73 -10.13
N ALA A 748 45.43 12.16 -9.95
CA ALA A 748 45.24 10.72 -10.10
C ALA A 748 45.57 10.29 -11.54
N SER A 749 46.31 9.19 -11.70
CA SER A 749 46.71 8.67 -13.01
C SER A 749 45.51 8.24 -13.87
N ASN A 750 44.44 7.77 -13.25
CA ASN A 750 43.16 7.49 -13.90
C ASN A 750 42.14 8.59 -13.53
N PRO A 751 41.66 9.39 -14.51
CA PRO A 751 40.72 10.49 -14.26
C PRO A 751 39.32 10.01 -13.81
N PHE A 752 39.02 8.73 -13.98
CA PHE A 752 37.75 8.10 -13.57
C PHE A 752 37.89 7.28 -12.27
N SER A 753 39.01 7.39 -11.56
CA SER A 753 39.21 6.70 -10.28
C SER A 753 38.52 7.42 -9.12
N GLU A 754 38.20 6.69 -8.05
CA GLU A 754 37.71 7.26 -6.79
C GLU A 754 38.58 8.44 -6.32
N ALA A 755 39.90 8.28 -6.35
CA ALA A 755 40.85 9.33 -5.94
C ALA A 755 40.74 10.60 -6.81
N ALA A 756 40.47 10.45 -8.11
CA ALA A 756 40.28 11.59 -9.02
C ALA A 756 39.00 12.37 -8.66
N TYR A 757 37.90 11.66 -8.43
CA TYR A 757 36.63 12.28 -8.07
C TYR A 757 36.65 12.90 -6.67
N LEU A 758 37.30 12.24 -5.70
CA LEU A 758 37.48 12.83 -4.37
C LEU A 758 38.31 14.11 -4.42
N LYS A 759 39.26 14.26 -5.35
CA LYS A 759 39.97 15.52 -5.56
C LYS A 759 39.06 16.65 -6.07
N LYS A 760 38.12 16.33 -6.95
CA LYS A 760 37.10 17.28 -7.42
C LYS A 760 36.11 17.67 -6.32
N VAL A 761 35.79 16.72 -5.43
CA VAL A 761 35.02 16.99 -4.21
C VAL A 761 35.77 17.97 -3.31
N ILE A 762 37.07 17.73 -3.06
CA ILE A 762 37.91 18.60 -2.24
C ILE A 762 38.08 20.01 -2.84
N SER A 763 38.13 20.15 -4.17
CA SER A 763 38.23 21.46 -4.83
C SER A 763 36.91 22.23 -4.87
N GLY A 764 35.79 21.61 -4.46
CA GLY A 764 34.44 22.18 -4.57
C GLY A 764 33.85 22.13 -5.99
N GLU A 765 34.51 21.43 -6.93
CA GLU A 765 34.01 21.21 -8.30
C GLU A 765 32.81 20.26 -8.30
N GLN A 766 32.80 19.25 -7.44
CA GLN A 766 31.72 18.27 -7.31
C GLN A 766 31.14 18.22 -5.90
N VAL A 767 29.86 17.87 -5.80
CA VAL A 767 29.17 17.64 -4.52
C VAL A 767 29.47 16.23 -4.03
N LEU A 768 29.75 16.11 -2.73
CA LEU A 768 29.69 14.85 -1.99
C LEU A 768 28.26 14.64 -1.50
N ALA A 769 27.54 13.69 -2.07
CA ALA A 769 26.19 13.30 -1.66
C ALA A 769 26.26 12.10 -0.71
N LEU A 770 25.72 12.25 0.50
CA LEU A 770 25.71 11.19 1.51
C LEU A 770 24.28 10.73 1.79
N THR A 771 24.00 9.45 1.61
CA THR A 771 22.72 8.87 2.01
C THR A 771 22.75 8.56 3.51
N ILE A 772 22.04 9.36 4.32
CA ILE A 772 22.02 9.27 5.78
C ILE A 772 20.64 9.65 6.31
N ASN A 773 20.03 8.79 7.14
CA ASN A 773 18.75 9.10 7.79
C ASN A 773 18.90 9.62 9.22
N SER A 774 19.87 9.13 9.98
CA SER A 774 19.99 9.44 11.40
C SER A 774 20.68 10.78 11.68
N ALA A 775 20.22 11.48 12.72
CA ALA A 775 20.79 12.75 13.14
C ALA A 775 22.26 12.60 13.57
N ASP A 776 22.61 11.49 14.21
CA ASP A 776 23.97 11.18 14.66
C ASP A 776 24.93 10.94 13.47
N GLY A 777 24.44 10.30 12.41
CA GLY A 777 25.16 10.15 11.15
C GLY A 777 25.41 11.49 10.47
N ILE A 778 24.38 12.34 10.38
CA ILE A 778 24.48 13.68 9.79
C ILE A 778 25.47 14.54 10.58
N ALA A 779 25.38 14.55 11.91
CA ALA A 779 26.33 15.27 12.77
C ALA A 779 27.78 14.78 12.56
N THR A 780 27.97 13.48 12.32
CA THR A 780 29.30 12.93 12.01
C THR A 780 29.80 13.40 10.65
N ALA A 781 28.95 13.44 9.63
CA ALA A 781 29.29 13.99 8.32
C ALA A 781 29.68 15.49 8.41
N LEU A 782 28.94 16.28 9.18
CA LEU A 782 29.24 17.69 9.40
C LEU A 782 30.59 17.90 10.11
N ARG A 783 30.93 17.05 11.10
CA ARG A 783 32.26 17.07 11.73
C ARG A 783 33.37 16.75 10.73
N ILE A 784 33.20 15.72 9.89
CA ILE A 784 34.18 15.40 8.84
C ILE A 784 34.33 16.58 7.87
N LYS A 785 33.24 17.20 7.43
CA LYS A 785 33.30 18.40 6.57
C LYS A 785 34.14 19.51 7.22
N SER A 786 33.86 19.84 8.47
CA SER A 786 34.61 20.87 9.22
C SER A 786 36.10 20.53 9.37
N GLU A 787 36.43 19.27 9.68
CA GLU A 787 37.82 18.79 9.78
C GLU A 787 38.57 18.95 8.44
N ILE A 788 37.96 18.55 7.33
CA ILE A 788 38.56 18.64 5.99
C ILE A 788 38.75 20.10 5.56
N GLU A 789 37.74 20.96 5.78
CA GLU A 789 37.84 22.39 5.45
C GLU A 789 38.93 23.10 6.28
N GLY A 790 39.12 22.69 7.54
CA GLY A 790 40.23 23.15 8.37
C GLY A 790 41.59 22.80 7.78
N VAL A 791 41.77 21.57 7.27
CA VAL A 791 43.01 21.13 6.60
C VAL A 791 43.25 21.94 5.32
N LEU A 792 42.22 22.16 4.51
CA LEU A 792 42.33 22.92 3.26
C LEU A 792 42.70 24.39 3.51
N THR A 793 42.10 25.00 4.53
CA THR A 793 42.40 26.38 4.93
C THR A 793 43.83 26.52 5.45
N ALA A 794 44.33 25.53 6.18
CA ALA A 794 45.71 25.50 6.66
C ALA A 794 46.74 25.32 5.53
N ALA A 795 46.38 24.58 4.47
CA ALA A 795 47.27 24.29 3.34
C ALA A 795 47.44 25.47 2.36
N ASP A 796 46.42 26.31 2.17
CA ASP A 796 46.49 27.48 1.28
C ASP A 796 45.63 28.65 1.79
N SER A 797 46.16 29.42 2.75
CA SER A 797 45.52 30.62 3.31
C SER A 797 45.20 31.73 2.30
N SER A 798 45.72 31.64 1.07
CA SER A 798 45.57 32.65 0.01
C SER A 798 44.46 32.34 -0.99
N LYS A 799 43.99 31.08 -1.05
CA LYS A 799 42.83 30.68 -1.85
C LYS A 799 41.64 30.44 -0.93
N ARG A 800 40.63 31.31 -1.02
CA ARG A 800 39.26 30.92 -0.66
C ARG A 800 38.79 29.88 -1.67
N LEU A 801 39.23 28.63 -1.52
CA LEU A 801 38.57 27.49 -2.17
C LEU A 801 37.11 27.53 -1.73
N GLY A 802 36.18 27.43 -2.69
CA GLY A 802 34.77 27.19 -2.36
C GLY A 802 34.74 25.91 -1.53
N GLY A 803 34.32 26.00 -0.27
CA GLY A 803 34.43 24.90 0.70
C GLY A 803 33.82 23.59 0.20
N LEU A 804 34.10 22.51 0.92
CA LEU A 804 33.64 21.16 0.58
C LEU A 804 32.11 21.16 0.41
N LYS A 805 31.60 20.93 -0.80
CA LYS A 805 30.15 20.88 -1.05
C LYS A 805 29.61 19.53 -0.61
N LEU A 806 28.63 19.55 0.29
CA LEU A 806 28.02 18.36 0.87
C LEU A 806 26.50 18.41 0.67
N ALA A 807 25.89 17.27 0.36
CA ALA A 807 24.45 17.08 0.32
C ALA A 807 24.07 15.84 1.15
N ILE A 808 22.91 15.89 1.79
CA ILE A 808 22.29 14.72 2.44
C ILE A 808 21.15 14.22 1.58
N ILE A 809 21.11 12.92 1.32
CA ILE A 809 19.98 12.23 0.68
C ILE A 809 19.33 11.31 1.73
N GLY A 810 18.00 11.31 1.80
CA GLY A 810 17.26 10.78 2.94
C GLY A 810 17.12 11.87 3.99
N GLY A 811 17.57 11.62 5.21
CA GLY A 811 17.53 12.62 6.28
C GLY A 811 16.22 12.63 7.06
N ALA A 812 15.62 11.46 7.31
CA ALA A 812 14.43 11.32 8.14
C ALA A 812 14.53 12.07 9.49
N GLU A 813 15.71 12.05 10.13
CA GLU A 813 15.99 12.75 11.38
C GLU A 813 16.74 14.09 11.21
N ALA A 814 16.86 14.62 9.98
CA ALA A 814 17.59 15.86 9.71
C ALA A 814 17.01 17.07 10.46
N HIS A 815 15.72 17.04 10.81
CA HIS A 815 15.07 18.07 11.63
C HIS A 815 15.74 18.26 13.00
N LEU A 816 16.41 17.24 13.56
CA LEU A 816 17.12 17.33 14.85
C LEU A 816 18.44 18.10 14.76
N VAL A 817 18.96 18.33 13.55
CA VAL A 817 20.24 19.00 13.26
C VAL A 817 20.10 20.04 12.14
N ALA A 818 18.88 20.53 11.92
CA ALA A 818 18.56 21.42 10.80
C ALA A 818 19.33 22.75 10.87
N LYS A 819 19.51 23.28 12.09
CA LYS A 819 20.28 24.51 12.31
C LYS A 819 21.73 24.32 11.86
N GLU A 820 22.37 23.24 12.28
CA GLU A 820 23.75 22.92 11.93
C GLU A 820 23.91 22.66 10.43
N LEU A 821 22.91 22.04 9.78
CA LEU A 821 22.86 21.88 8.33
C LEU A 821 22.80 23.23 7.61
N GLY A 822 21.94 24.15 8.08
CA GLY A 822 21.79 25.50 7.53
C GLY A 822 23.07 26.33 7.67
N GLU A 823 23.69 26.32 8.86
CA GLU A 823 24.96 27.01 9.13
C GLU A 823 26.12 26.45 8.28
N ALA A 824 26.11 25.14 7.98
CA ALA A 824 27.11 24.49 7.15
C ALA A 824 26.85 24.60 5.63
N GLY A 825 25.71 25.17 5.23
CA GLY A 825 25.30 25.29 3.82
C GLY A 825 25.06 23.93 3.16
N VAL A 826 24.53 22.96 3.89
CA VAL A 826 24.33 21.58 3.42
C VAL A 826 22.87 21.37 3.06
N GLY A 827 22.60 21.11 1.79
CA GLY A 827 21.26 20.83 1.29
C GLY A 827 20.79 19.41 1.62
N VAL A 828 19.47 19.21 1.68
CA VAL A 828 18.84 17.93 2.03
C VAL A 828 17.80 17.53 0.97
N ILE A 829 17.93 16.34 0.41
CA ILE A 829 16.93 15.69 -0.44
C ILE A 829 16.21 14.65 0.41
N LEU A 830 14.98 14.93 0.86
CA LEU A 830 14.16 14.00 1.62
C LEU A 830 13.66 12.86 0.72
N SER A 831 13.95 11.62 1.12
CA SER A 831 13.53 10.40 0.44
C SER A 831 13.29 9.31 1.50
N PRO A 832 12.01 9.05 1.88
CA PRO A 832 10.79 9.72 1.43
C PRO A 832 10.58 11.10 2.09
N LEU A 833 9.67 11.91 1.54
CA LEU A 833 9.20 13.17 2.16
C LEU A 833 8.51 12.91 3.52
N GLN A 834 7.61 11.92 3.57
CA GLN A 834 6.79 11.60 4.75
C GLN A 834 7.28 10.30 5.39
N ALA A 835 8.42 10.37 6.07
CA ALA A 835 9.03 9.21 6.70
C ALA A 835 8.16 8.62 7.83
N LYS A 836 7.92 7.31 7.78
CA LYS A 836 7.08 6.54 8.72
C LYS A 836 7.83 5.85 9.86
N GLY A 837 9.12 6.14 10.02
CA GLY A 837 9.97 5.50 11.04
C GLY A 837 10.25 4.02 10.79
N GLU A 838 10.33 3.61 9.52
CA GLU A 838 10.46 2.22 9.10
C GLU A 838 11.73 1.53 9.63
N SER A 839 12.83 2.26 9.75
CA SER A 839 14.13 1.75 10.18
C SER A 839 14.58 2.39 11.49
N TRP A 840 15.55 1.77 12.15
CA TRP A 840 16.14 2.37 13.36
C TRP A 840 16.67 3.78 13.12
N ASP A 841 17.26 4.05 11.95
CA ASP A 841 17.79 5.38 11.60
C ASP A 841 16.71 6.42 11.27
N SER A 842 15.45 6.01 11.13
CA SER A 842 14.32 6.90 10.86
C SER A 842 13.29 6.93 11.99
N ARG A 843 13.51 6.19 13.09
CA ARG A 843 12.55 6.01 14.19
C ARG A 843 12.04 7.30 14.86
N ARG A 844 12.78 8.41 14.73
CA ARG A 844 12.39 9.73 15.27
C ARG A 844 11.81 10.66 14.20
N ALA A 845 11.41 10.15 13.04
CA ALA A 845 10.80 10.94 11.98
C ALA A 845 9.55 11.70 12.48
N LEU A 846 9.33 12.91 11.93
CA LEU A 846 8.13 13.69 12.18
C LEU A 846 7.02 13.24 11.23
N THR A 847 5.91 12.76 11.78
CA THR A 847 4.78 12.21 11.02
C THR A 847 3.77 13.27 10.57
N GLY A 848 3.89 14.50 11.07
CA GLY A 848 3.00 15.61 10.76
C GLY A 848 1.79 15.68 11.67
N ALA A 849 0.92 16.66 11.40
CA ALA A 849 -0.35 16.80 12.09
C ALA A 849 -1.22 15.54 11.90
N PRO A 850 -2.08 15.20 12.88
CA PRO A 850 -2.29 15.89 14.16
C PRO A 850 -1.25 15.58 15.26
N LEU A 851 -0.26 14.71 15.01
CA LEU A 851 0.69 14.25 16.03
C LEU A 851 1.84 15.23 16.30
N THR A 852 2.42 15.82 15.26
CA THR A 852 3.57 16.73 15.36
C THR A 852 3.27 18.08 14.70
N ASN A 853 3.80 19.16 15.28
CA ASN A 853 3.68 20.49 14.71
C ASN A 853 4.72 20.69 13.60
N GLY A 854 4.28 20.48 12.36
CA GLY A 854 5.14 20.45 11.19
C GLY A 854 5.80 19.08 10.97
N THR A 855 6.56 19.02 9.88
CA THR A 855 7.25 17.85 9.34
C THR A 855 8.74 18.16 9.16
N THR A 856 9.53 17.18 8.73
CA THR A 856 10.97 17.39 8.52
C THR A 856 11.25 18.52 7.52
N ILE A 857 10.47 18.65 6.43
CA ILE A 857 10.69 19.72 5.45
C ILE A 857 10.47 21.10 6.06
N ASP A 858 9.50 21.26 6.96
CA ASP A 858 9.18 22.54 7.60
C ASP A 858 10.35 23.03 8.46
N VAL A 859 10.93 22.12 9.25
CA VAL A 859 12.07 22.44 10.12
C VAL A 859 13.32 22.77 9.31
N LEU A 860 13.53 22.11 8.16
CA LEU A 860 14.64 22.41 7.26
C LEU A 860 14.49 23.80 6.62
N VAL A 861 13.31 24.13 6.13
CA VAL A 861 13.00 25.45 5.54
C VAL A 861 13.17 26.56 6.58
N ASP A 862 12.65 26.38 7.80
CA ASP A 862 12.80 27.33 8.90
C ASP A 862 14.28 27.57 9.29
N ALA A 863 15.13 26.56 9.11
CA ALA A 863 16.57 26.65 9.36
C ALA A 863 17.38 27.22 8.18
N GLY A 864 16.73 27.58 7.07
CA GLY A 864 17.41 28.08 5.86
C GLY A 864 18.13 26.99 5.06
N VAL A 865 17.80 25.72 5.28
CA VAL A 865 18.34 24.59 4.49
C VAL A 865 17.65 24.54 3.14
N VAL A 866 18.43 24.50 2.05
CA VAL A 866 17.88 24.21 0.72
C VAL A 866 17.45 22.75 0.69
N ALA A 867 16.13 22.54 0.64
CA ALA A 867 15.54 21.21 0.67
C ALA A 867 14.87 20.84 -0.65
N ALA A 868 14.83 19.54 -0.93
CA ALA A 868 14.17 18.96 -2.10
C ALA A 868 13.53 17.61 -1.74
N VAL A 869 12.71 17.08 -2.64
CA VAL A 869 12.06 15.78 -2.51
C VAL A 869 12.64 14.82 -3.54
N GLY A 870 13.07 13.65 -3.09
CA GLY A 870 13.55 12.54 -3.92
C GLY A 870 12.62 11.33 -3.84
N LEU A 871 12.90 10.36 -4.69
CA LEU A 871 12.20 9.08 -4.77
C LEU A 871 12.79 8.10 -3.76
N GLN A 872 11.96 7.49 -2.94
CA GLN A 872 12.33 6.28 -2.20
C GLN A 872 12.28 5.07 -3.14
N GLU A 873 11.24 5.00 -3.97
CA GLU A 873 11.03 3.97 -4.99
C GLU A 873 10.60 4.60 -6.32
N ASP A 874 10.89 3.93 -7.44
CA ASP A 874 10.70 4.51 -8.77
C ASP A 874 9.23 4.81 -9.11
N TRP A 875 8.26 4.09 -8.53
CA TRP A 875 6.84 4.31 -8.83
C TRP A 875 6.32 5.68 -8.36
N GLU A 876 6.94 6.26 -7.32
CA GLU A 876 6.59 7.57 -6.73
C GLU A 876 6.82 8.75 -7.69
N LEU A 877 7.46 8.52 -8.83
CA LEU A 877 7.79 9.56 -9.80
C LEU A 877 6.56 10.34 -10.30
N ARG A 878 5.38 9.73 -10.30
CA ARG A 878 4.12 10.39 -10.70
C ARG A 878 3.59 11.33 -9.62
N ASP A 879 3.97 11.07 -8.38
CA ASP A 879 3.47 11.73 -7.19
C ASP A 879 4.33 12.93 -6.78
N LEU A 880 5.43 13.25 -7.48
CA LEU A 880 6.31 14.38 -7.13
C LEU A 880 5.55 15.70 -6.99
N GLY A 881 4.61 16.00 -7.90
CA GLY A 881 3.76 17.19 -7.80
C GLY A 881 2.88 17.17 -6.55
N PHE A 882 2.32 16.01 -6.20
CA PHE A 882 1.51 15.84 -5.00
C PHE A 882 2.35 15.87 -3.72
N ALA A 883 3.57 15.33 -3.72
CA ALA A 883 4.50 15.42 -2.60
C ALA A 883 4.87 16.89 -2.31
N ALA A 884 5.19 17.66 -3.35
CA ALA A 884 5.38 19.10 -3.24
C ALA A 884 4.11 19.82 -2.75
N GLY A 885 2.93 19.41 -3.21
CA GLY A 885 1.65 19.93 -2.75
C GLY A 885 1.37 19.64 -1.28
N THR A 886 1.72 18.45 -0.80
CA THR A 886 1.62 18.08 0.62
C THR A 886 2.53 18.96 1.47
N ALA A 887 3.79 19.16 1.07
CA ALA A 887 4.71 20.07 1.75
C ALA A 887 4.16 21.51 1.78
N PHE A 888 3.60 22.00 0.67
CA PHE A 888 2.98 23.32 0.59
C PHE A 888 1.77 23.48 1.51
N LYS A 889 0.81 22.56 1.44
CA LYS A 889 -0.46 22.63 2.18
C LYS A 889 -0.29 22.40 3.67
N ASN A 890 0.63 21.51 4.05
CA ASN A 890 0.86 21.18 5.45
C ASN A 890 1.90 22.06 6.12
N GLY A 891 2.70 22.80 5.35
CA GLY A 891 3.78 23.62 5.89
C GLY A 891 3.36 24.94 6.54
N GLY A 892 2.05 25.24 6.61
CA GLY A 892 1.53 26.41 7.33
C GLY A 892 1.96 27.75 6.76
N GLY A 893 2.19 27.83 5.44
CA GLY A 893 2.60 29.04 4.73
C GLY A 893 4.10 29.32 4.68
N ARG A 894 4.95 28.37 5.13
CA ARG A 894 6.42 28.46 5.03
C ARG A 894 6.94 28.45 3.60
N LEU A 895 6.21 27.80 2.70
CA LEU A 895 6.49 27.72 1.28
C LEU A 895 5.38 28.44 0.51
N ASN A 896 5.73 29.25 -0.47
CA ASN A 896 4.80 29.66 -1.51
C ASN A 896 4.71 28.58 -2.62
N GLU A 897 3.75 28.71 -3.55
CA GLU A 897 3.54 27.72 -4.63
C GLU A 897 4.79 27.49 -5.48
N LYS A 898 5.57 28.55 -5.77
CA LYS A 898 6.78 28.45 -6.57
C LYS A 898 7.88 27.70 -5.81
N GLU A 899 8.06 28.00 -4.53
CA GLU A 899 9.03 27.30 -3.66
C GLU A 899 8.68 25.82 -3.49
N ALA A 900 7.39 25.49 -3.43
CA ALA A 900 6.93 24.11 -3.41
C ALA A 900 7.27 23.37 -4.72
N ILE A 901 7.04 23.99 -5.87
CA ILE A 901 7.45 23.43 -7.18
C ILE A 901 8.97 23.27 -7.25
N ASP A 902 9.74 24.21 -6.67
CA ASP A 902 11.19 24.16 -6.62
C ASP A 902 11.72 22.93 -5.84
N LEU A 903 10.97 22.40 -4.86
CA LEU A 903 11.33 21.18 -4.13
C LEU A 903 11.53 19.96 -5.03
N VAL A 904 10.78 19.87 -6.13
CA VAL A 904 10.83 18.75 -7.10
C VAL A 904 11.40 19.19 -8.45
N SER A 905 12.09 20.33 -8.48
CA SER A 905 12.73 20.85 -9.69
C SER A 905 14.05 21.55 -9.37
N SER A 906 14.06 22.87 -9.24
CA SER A 906 15.29 23.67 -9.21
C SER A 906 16.18 23.39 -7.99
N ASN A 907 15.61 23.03 -6.83
CA ASN A 907 16.40 22.76 -5.63
C ASN A 907 17.29 21.52 -5.77
N ILE A 908 16.89 20.54 -6.59
CA ILE A 908 17.72 19.35 -6.85
C ILE A 908 19.04 19.75 -7.50
N TYR A 909 19.01 20.67 -8.47
CA TYR A 909 20.21 21.18 -9.13
C TYR A 909 21.09 21.97 -8.17
N LYS A 910 20.49 22.79 -7.30
CA LYS A 910 21.22 23.57 -6.28
C LYS A 910 21.95 22.65 -5.30
N ILE A 911 21.27 21.59 -4.85
CA ILE A 911 21.81 20.64 -3.85
C ILE A 911 22.91 19.76 -4.46
N LEU A 912 22.71 19.25 -5.68
CA LEU A 912 23.66 18.33 -6.33
C LEU A 912 24.72 19.03 -7.20
N GLY A 913 24.66 20.36 -7.33
CA GLY A 913 25.67 21.14 -8.03
C GLY A 913 25.60 21.05 -9.56
N ALA A 914 24.41 20.84 -10.13
CA ALA A 914 24.22 20.86 -11.58
C ALA A 914 24.29 22.30 -12.14
N SER A 915 24.58 22.45 -13.44
CA SER A 915 24.75 23.77 -14.06
C SER A 915 23.43 24.55 -14.15
N GLU A 916 23.51 25.89 -14.01
CA GLU A 916 22.34 26.76 -14.21
C GLU A 916 21.80 26.70 -15.65
N GLU A 917 22.64 26.43 -16.65
CA GLU A 917 22.18 26.25 -18.04
C GLU A 917 21.31 25.01 -18.20
N SER A 918 21.68 23.90 -17.54
CA SER A 918 20.85 22.70 -17.48
C SER A 918 19.50 22.98 -16.83
N ALA A 919 19.46 23.86 -15.82
CA ALA A 919 18.21 24.27 -15.18
C ALA A 919 17.35 25.19 -16.06
N LYS A 920 17.95 26.13 -16.82
CA LYS A 920 17.25 27.21 -17.55
C LYS A 920 16.66 26.87 -18.92
N ASP A 921 16.76 25.62 -19.38
CA ASP A 921 16.29 25.24 -20.71
C ASP A 921 14.77 25.41 -20.93
N SER A 922 14.40 26.36 -21.80
CA SER A 922 13.03 26.65 -22.26
C SER A 922 12.30 25.49 -22.94
N GLY A 923 13.00 24.40 -23.29
CA GLY A 923 12.41 23.19 -23.83
C GLY A 923 11.80 22.26 -22.78
N HIS A 924 12.05 22.50 -21.49
CA HIS A 924 11.60 21.66 -20.37
C HIS A 924 10.57 22.38 -19.50
N PHE A 925 9.30 22.07 -19.73
CA PHE A 925 8.18 22.71 -19.05
C PHE A 925 6.96 21.79 -18.99
N MET A 926 5.99 22.17 -18.17
CA MET A 926 4.69 21.52 -18.10
C MET A 926 3.58 22.57 -18.15
N VAL A 927 2.53 22.26 -18.90
CA VAL A 927 1.27 23.03 -18.92
C VAL A 927 0.19 22.17 -18.30
N THR A 928 -0.45 22.68 -17.26
CA THR A 928 -1.55 21.99 -16.56
C THR A 928 -2.80 22.86 -16.52
N ASP A 929 -3.97 22.23 -16.47
CA ASP A 929 -5.23 22.87 -16.06
C ASP A 929 -5.43 22.59 -14.56
N GLY A 930 -5.46 23.64 -13.73
CA GLY A 930 -5.32 23.55 -12.28
C GLY A 930 -3.86 23.56 -11.82
N SER A 931 -3.62 23.78 -10.52
CA SER A 931 -2.27 23.78 -9.95
C SER A 931 -1.69 22.35 -9.95
N PRO A 932 -0.44 22.12 -10.42
CA PRO A 932 0.17 20.78 -10.41
C PRO A 932 0.42 20.21 -8.99
N LEU A 933 0.12 21.00 -7.96
CA LEU A 933 0.20 20.63 -6.54
C LEU A 933 -1.12 20.04 -6.00
N GLU A 934 -2.15 19.91 -6.84
CA GLU A 934 -3.51 19.55 -6.43
C GLU A 934 -4.03 18.29 -7.15
N ILE A 935 -4.90 17.54 -6.48
CA ILE A 935 -5.49 16.29 -7.01
C ILE A 935 -6.36 16.51 -8.25
N GLY A 936 -6.97 17.70 -8.36
CA GLY A 936 -7.84 18.07 -9.49
C GLY A 936 -7.08 18.49 -10.74
N SER A 937 -5.75 18.62 -10.67
CA SER A 937 -4.94 19.09 -11.78
C SER A 937 -4.90 18.11 -12.95
N ARG A 938 -4.75 18.62 -14.17
CA ARG A 938 -4.62 17.78 -15.36
C ARG A 938 -3.48 18.29 -16.24
N ILE A 939 -2.54 17.41 -16.55
CA ILE A 939 -1.48 17.70 -17.51
C ILE A 939 -2.12 17.87 -18.89
N LYS A 940 -1.80 18.98 -19.56
CA LYS A 940 -2.23 19.31 -20.92
C LYS A 940 -1.08 19.30 -21.90
N ALA A 941 0.13 19.62 -21.44
CA ALA A 941 1.32 19.42 -22.24
C ALA A 941 2.60 19.26 -21.40
N VAL A 942 3.58 18.55 -21.97
CA VAL A 942 4.94 18.41 -21.43
C VAL A 942 5.94 18.65 -22.56
N GLY A 943 6.85 19.60 -22.36
CA GLY A 943 8.00 19.83 -23.22
C GLY A 943 9.21 19.03 -22.72
N HIS A 944 9.83 18.25 -23.61
CA HIS A 944 10.89 17.29 -23.25
C HIS A 944 12.31 17.77 -23.56
N GLY A 945 12.48 19.00 -24.06
CA GLY A 945 13.77 19.53 -24.51
C GLY A 945 14.27 18.94 -25.83
N ARG A 946 13.39 18.31 -26.62
CA ARG A 946 13.77 17.53 -27.82
C ARG A 946 13.12 17.98 -29.13
N GLY A 947 12.63 19.22 -29.17
CA GLY A 947 12.02 19.79 -30.37
C GLY A 947 10.54 19.44 -30.58
N ASP A 948 9.97 18.58 -29.73
CA ASP A 948 8.54 18.23 -29.70
C ASP A 948 7.91 18.50 -28.32
N VAL A 949 6.58 18.48 -28.27
CA VAL A 949 5.75 18.60 -27.07
C VAL A 949 4.75 17.44 -27.06
N SER A 950 4.64 16.76 -25.93
CA SER A 950 3.55 15.81 -25.69
C SER A 950 2.31 16.56 -25.22
N VAL A 951 1.18 16.37 -25.88
CA VAL A 951 -0.05 17.13 -25.70
C VAL A 951 -1.24 16.19 -25.45
N PHE A 952 -1.95 16.42 -24.34
CA PHE A 952 -3.08 15.59 -23.87
C PHE A 952 -4.39 16.30 -24.19
N ILE A 953 -5.00 15.94 -25.34
CA ILE A 953 -6.16 16.61 -25.95
C ILE A 953 -7.34 15.69 -26.15
#